data_AF-A0A3N7DY54-F1
#
_entry.id   AF-A0A3N7DY54-F1
#
_cell.length_a   1.000
_cell.length_b   1.000
_cell.length_c   1.000
_cell.angle_alpha   90.00
_cell.angle_beta   90.00
_cell.angle_gamma   90.00
#
_symmetry.space_group_name_H-M   'P 1'
#
loop_
_entity.id
_entity.type
_entity.pdbx_description
1 polymer ?
#
loop_
_entity_poly.entity_id
_entity_poly.type
_entity_poly.pdbx_seq_one_letter_code
_entity_poly.pdbx_strand_id
1 'polypeptide(L)'
;MYLKQLTVIACFSLLIGKNATAQQKPLNLWYDKPAKIWEETLPLGNGKLGMTPDGGITREQIVLNDITLWSGGKQDANNYEAYKSLPKIRQLILEGKNDEAQALVNRDFVCKGPGSGGAIWGKYQTLGNLQLDYTYPGEKDVKPAFYKRTLSLDKAVATTEFTLNGVKYKRAYFCSFNNDINVIRLTADQPGKLNCNISISRPEKATLASEGKDLLMFGQLDNGTDGKGMKYQSRVSTSIKGGSVITTDNIIQIKNATEILIYVAAETNFKHADFEARVKNTLQQAKKTAYAVELAKHNANFAKLFNRLKINLGEGEAAKLPTDVRLEHFYKDYQNDVSLAALFFQFSRYLSISSTRVGLLPPNLQGLWANQINTPWNGDYHLDVNVQMNHFAIEQANLSELNLPLAELVRSLTIPGAKTAKAYYNANGWIAHVITNVWGCTEPGESASWGASNAGSGWLCSNLWDHFAFSQDLNYLKSIYPVLKGSAEFYKSALVKDPKTGWLVTSPSVSPENTFYLPNGKTASISMGPTIDNQIVRELFNHVITAAKLLKTDATFSASLEEKLKSIPPVGLISKDGRIQEWLEDYKETDPQHRHISHLYGVYPAGLITPVTTPALAEAAKKTLEVRGDDGPSWSIAYKQLFWARLLDGNRAFKLLREILKPTLRTDMNYGAGGGVYPNMLSAGPPFQIDGNFGAAAGIAEMLIQSHDGFIELLPAIPDAWKAFGEIKGLKARGNFTVDMSWRDGKITHYRIASPKPQKVKLKINGILNQITSTKL
;
A
#
# COMPACT_ATOMS: atom_id res chain seq x y z
N MET A 1 -7.61 -86.47 -2.24
CA MET A 1 -8.80 -86.65 -3.08
C MET A 1 -9.69 -85.43 -2.93
N TYR A 2 -9.74 -84.62 -3.98
CA TYR A 2 -10.85 -83.76 -4.44
C TYR A 2 -11.70 -82.84 -3.52
N LEU A 3 -11.71 -81.56 -3.95
CA LEU A 3 -12.83 -80.60 -4.12
C LEU A 3 -13.30 -79.65 -2.98
N LYS A 4 -13.20 -78.33 -3.30
CA LYS A 4 -14.17 -77.21 -3.10
C LYS A 4 -14.35 -76.67 -1.66
N GLN A 5 -14.57 -75.36 -1.38
CA GLN A 5 -14.84 -74.17 -2.19
C GLN A 5 -14.82 -72.88 -1.32
N LEU A 6 -14.35 -71.78 -1.93
CA LEU A 6 -14.90 -70.40 -1.93
C LEU A 6 -14.97 -69.49 -0.67
N THR A 7 -14.48 -68.26 -0.91
CA THR A 7 -14.88 -66.92 -0.39
C THR A 7 -14.40 -66.47 0.99
N VAL A 8 -13.33 -65.65 1.05
CA VAL A 8 -13.31 -64.31 1.71
C VAL A 8 -12.07 -63.54 1.17
N ILE A 9 -12.28 -62.64 0.21
CA ILE A 9 -11.38 -61.51 -0.08
C ILE A 9 -12.28 -60.28 -0.20
N ALA A 10 -12.20 -59.38 0.79
CA ALA A 10 -12.48 -57.94 0.71
C ALA A 10 -12.86 -57.42 2.10
N CYS A 11 -11.98 -56.63 2.73
CA CYS A 11 -12.36 -55.52 3.65
C CYS A 11 -11.13 -54.82 4.27
N PHE A 12 -10.07 -54.55 3.51
CA PHE A 12 -8.93 -53.79 4.04
C PHE A 12 -8.29 -52.83 3.01
N SER A 13 -9.08 -52.08 2.25
CA SER A 13 -8.59 -50.91 1.51
C SER A 13 -9.75 -50.01 1.10
N LEU A 14 -10.14 -49.01 1.91
CA LEU A 14 -10.88 -47.81 1.48
C LEU A 14 -11.18 -46.90 2.70
N LEU A 15 -10.14 -46.32 3.27
CA LEU A 15 -10.22 -45.03 3.95
C LEU A 15 -9.44 -44.02 3.10
N ILE A 16 -9.92 -43.81 1.87
CA ILE A 16 -9.60 -42.59 1.13
C ILE A 16 -10.31 -41.48 1.89
N GLY A 17 -9.53 -40.70 2.65
CA GLY A 17 -9.98 -39.43 3.18
C GLY A 17 -10.56 -38.63 2.03
N LYS A 18 -11.88 -38.49 2.00
CA LYS A 18 -12.55 -37.44 1.25
C LYS A 18 -12.12 -36.13 1.90
N ASN A 19 -10.97 -35.61 1.49
CA ASN A 19 -10.75 -34.17 1.51
C ASN A 19 -11.86 -33.61 0.63
N ALA A 20 -12.94 -33.18 1.28
CA ALA A 20 -13.91 -32.31 0.66
C ALA A 20 -13.16 -31.04 0.28
N THR A 21 -12.59 -31.01 -0.92
CA THR A 21 -12.38 -29.77 -1.65
C THR A 21 -13.78 -29.25 -1.94
N ALA A 22 -14.40 -28.63 -0.94
CA ALA A 22 -15.39 -27.60 -1.20
C ALA A 22 -14.67 -26.62 -2.13
N GLN A 23 -15.03 -26.66 -3.41
CA GLN A 23 -14.36 -25.93 -4.46
C GLN A 23 -14.57 -24.44 -4.16
N GLN A 24 -13.61 -23.83 -3.44
CA GLN A 24 -13.54 -22.38 -3.36
C GLN A 24 -13.36 -21.90 -4.79
N LYS A 25 -14.29 -21.06 -5.24
CA LYS A 25 -14.25 -20.45 -6.57
C LYS A 25 -12.92 -19.68 -6.70
N PRO A 26 -12.22 -19.81 -7.83
CA PRO A 26 -10.87 -19.28 -7.96
C PRO A 26 -10.90 -17.74 -7.97
N LEU A 27 -10.13 -17.12 -7.07
CA LEU A 27 -9.96 -15.67 -6.98
C LEU A 27 -9.03 -15.21 -8.10
N ASN A 28 -9.62 -14.80 -9.22
CA ASN A 28 -8.89 -14.50 -10.45
C ASN A 28 -9.24 -13.12 -11.00
N LEU A 29 -8.23 -12.42 -11.51
CA LEU A 29 -8.40 -11.41 -12.54
C LEU A 29 -8.21 -12.09 -13.89
N TRP A 30 -9.09 -11.90 -14.87
CA TRP A 30 -8.93 -12.54 -16.18
C TRP A 30 -9.46 -11.70 -17.34
N TYR A 31 -8.85 -11.91 -18.52
CA TYR A 31 -9.09 -11.13 -19.72
C TYR A 31 -8.97 -12.03 -20.96
N ASP A 32 -9.67 -11.67 -22.03
CA ASP A 32 -9.77 -12.40 -23.29
C ASP A 32 -8.95 -11.77 -24.43
N LYS A 33 -8.12 -10.76 -24.11
CA LYS A 33 -7.23 -10.05 -25.04
C LYS A 33 -5.89 -9.68 -24.36
N PRO A 34 -4.78 -9.58 -25.13
CA PRO A 34 -3.53 -9.01 -24.63
C PRO A 34 -3.70 -7.58 -24.14
N ALA A 35 -2.84 -7.15 -23.22
CA ALA A 35 -2.77 -5.77 -22.79
C ALA A 35 -2.22 -4.86 -23.91
N LYS A 36 -2.84 -3.69 -24.07
CA LYS A 36 -2.43 -2.63 -25.02
C LYS A 36 -1.70 -1.48 -24.33
N ILE A 37 -1.96 -1.27 -23.05
CA ILE A 37 -1.30 -0.29 -22.18
C ILE A 37 -0.81 -0.99 -20.92
N TRP A 38 0.13 -0.36 -20.20
CA TRP A 38 0.72 -0.98 -19.01
C TRP A 38 -0.33 -1.22 -17.91
N GLU A 39 -1.33 -0.36 -17.82
CA GLU A 39 -2.47 -0.42 -16.91
C GLU A 39 -3.44 -1.57 -17.21
N GLU A 40 -3.20 -2.35 -18.26
CA GLU A 40 -3.90 -3.61 -18.53
C GLU A 40 -3.08 -4.85 -18.14
N THR A 41 -1.79 -4.71 -17.81
CA THR A 41 -0.88 -5.83 -17.46
C THR A 41 -1.22 -6.47 -16.11
N LEU A 42 -0.67 -7.67 -15.85
CA LEU A 42 -0.92 -8.41 -14.60
C LEU A 42 0.24 -8.20 -13.60
N PRO A 43 0.04 -7.49 -12.48
CA PRO A 43 1.11 -7.29 -11.49
C PRO A 43 1.42 -8.59 -10.76
N LEU A 44 2.69 -9.00 -10.82
CA LEU A 44 3.28 -10.09 -10.04
C LEU A 44 4.38 -9.52 -9.15
N GLY A 45 4.49 -10.03 -7.93
CA GLY A 45 5.61 -9.66 -7.07
C GLY A 45 5.80 -10.64 -5.91
N ASN A 46 7.01 -10.68 -5.39
CA ASN A 46 7.34 -11.46 -4.19
C ASN A 46 7.74 -10.57 -2.99
N GLY A 47 7.48 -9.27 -3.10
CA GLY A 47 7.87 -8.22 -2.17
C GLY A 47 9.25 -7.60 -2.40
N LYS A 48 10.07 -8.21 -3.26
CA LYS A 48 11.35 -7.64 -3.73
C LYS A 48 11.32 -7.43 -5.24
N LEU A 49 11.10 -8.50 -5.99
CA LEU A 49 11.07 -8.52 -7.45
C LEU A 49 9.63 -8.41 -7.93
N GLY A 50 9.43 -7.61 -8.99
CA GLY A 50 8.16 -7.45 -9.68
C GLY A 50 8.24 -7.83 -11.16
N MET A 51 7.12 -8.30 -11.71
CA MET A 51 6.90 -8.51 -13.14
C MET A 51 5.50 -8.04 -13.55
N THR A 52 5.35 -7.45 -14.72
CA THR A 52 4.04 -7.13 -15.31
C THR A 52 3.97 -7.55 -16.79
N PRO A 53 3.65 -8.82 -17.09
CA PRO A 53 3.51 -9.30 -18.46
C PRO A 53 2.25 -8.73 -19.15
N ASP A 54 2.39 -8.37 -20.43
CA ASP A 54 1.30 -7.90 -21.29
C ASP A 54 0.51 -9.05 -21.98
N GLY A 55 1.09 -10.25 -22.03
CA GLY A 55 0.50 -11.42 -22.70
C GLY A 55 0.42 -11.30 -24.23
N GLY A 56 1.24 -10.47 -24.87
CA GLY A 56 1.27 -10.28 -26.33
C GLY A 56 1.58 -11.57 -27.09
N ILE A 57 1.12 -11.69 -28.34
CA ILE A 57 1.13 -12.98 -29.07
C ILE A 57 2.45 -13.22 -29.81
N THR A 58 2.89 -12.24 -30.61
CA THR A 58 4.13 -12.29 -31.40
C THR A 58 5.28 -11.62 -30.66
N ARG A 59 4.97 -10.60 -29.87
CA ARG A 59 5.90 -9.90 -28.99
C ARG A 59 5.21 -9.73 -27.66
N GLU A 60 5.86 -10.16 -26.59
CA GLU A 60 5.45 -9.91 -25.22
C GLU A 60 6.48 -9.02 -24.52
N GLN A 61 5.99 -7.97 -23.86
CA GLN A 61 6.77 -7.13 -22.96
C GLN A 61 6.46 -7.49 -21.52
N ILE A 62 7.51 -7.60 -20.71
CA ILE A 62 7.40 -7.83 -19.28
C ILE A 62 8.26 -6.79 -18.58
N VAL A 63 7.62 -5.80 -17.95
CA VAL A 63 8.33 -4.81 -17.14
C VAL A 63 8.80 -5.49 -15.86
N LEU A 64 10.04 -5.23 -15.48
CA LEU A 64 10.71 -5.78 -14.31
C LEU A 64 10.95 -4.67 -13.28
N ASN A 65 10.87 -5.04 -12.00
CA ASN A 65 11.15 -4.14 -10.88
C ASN A 65 11.97 -4.85 -9.78
N ASP A 66 12.78 -4.07 -9.07
CA ASP A 66 13.32 -4.42 -7.75
C ASP A 66 12.95 -3.28 -6.79
N ILE A 67 12.38 -3.58 -5.63
CA ILE A 67 11.90 -2.58 -4.66
C ILE A 67 13.00 -1.61 -4.21
N THR A 68 14.25 -2.04 -4.28
CA THR A 68 15.42 -1.28 -3.84
C THR A 68 16.05 -0.44 -4.93
N LEU A 69 15.60 -0.48 -6.19
CA LEU A 69 16.21 0.26 -7.29
C LEU A 69 15.83 1.75 -7.28
N TRP A 70 16.68 2.57 -6.70
CA TRP A 70 16.48 4.02 -6.58
C TRP A 70 17.71 4.80 -7.06
N SER A 71 17.48 5.87 -7.81
CA SER A 71 18.50 6.90 -8.06
C SER A 71 18.62 7.84 -6.84
N GLY A 72 19.50 8.82 -6.92
CA GLY A 72 19.78 9.78 -5.85
C GLY A 72 20.75 9.25 -4.81
N GLY A 73 20.86 9.99 -3.72
CA GLY A 73 21.75 9.67 -2.62
C GLY A 73 21.41 10.48 -1.37
N LYS A 74 22.22 10.29 -0.33
CA LYS A 74 22.07 11.08 0.90
C LYS A 74 22.33 12.55 0.61
N GLN A 75 21.41 13.40 1.05
CA GLN A 75 21.56 14.85 1.08
C GLN A 75 21.40 15.39 2.50
N ASP A 76 21.93 16.59 2.72
CA ASP A 76 21.56 17.44 3.85
C ASP A 76 21.04 18.74 3.26
N ALA A 77 19.72 18.79 3.02
CA ALA A 77 19.05 19.94 2.45
C ALA A 77 18.53 20.89 3.56
N ASN A 78 18.97 20.71 4.81
CA ASN A 78 18.51 21.54 5.91
C ASN A 78 19.01 22.98 5.75
N ASN A 79 18.13 23.94 6.05
CA ASN A 79 18.55 25.30 6.34
C ASN A 79 18.78 25.47 7.85
N TYR A 80 20.02 25.32 8.30
CA TYR A 80 20.41 25.51 9.71
C TYR A 80 20.21 26.94 10.25
N GLU A 81 19.87 27.90 9.39
CA GLU A 81 19.55 29.28 9.78
C GLU A 81 18.03 29.53 9.85
N ALA A 82 17.19 28.57 9.43
CA ALA A 82 15.73 28.74 9.33
C ALA A 82 15.08 29.12 10.66
N TYR A 83 15.53 28.54 11.77
CA TYR A 83 14.99 28.85 13.10
C TYR A 83 15.12 30.33 13.48
N LYS A 84 16.04 31.10 12.87
CA LYS A 84 16.19 32.53 13.14
C LYS A 84 15.01 33.36 12.62
N SER A 85 14.33 32.88 11.58
CA SER A 85 13.13 33.51 11.03
C SER A 85 11.86 33.12 11.79
N LEU A 86 11.91 32.05 12.57
CA LEU A 86 10.75 31.50 13.29
C LEU A 86 10.06 32.50 14.24
N PRO A 87 10.76 33.33 15.04
CA PRO A 87 10.11 34.35 15.85
C PRO A 87 9.30 35.36 15.01
N LYS A 88 9.86 35.81 13.88
CA LYS A 88 9.17 36.76 13.00
C LYS A 88 7.99 36.13 12.27
N ILE A 89 8.13 34.88 11.79
CA ILE A 89 7.03 34.12 11.20
C ILE A 89 5.86 34.03 12.18
N ARG A 90 6.13 33.62 13.43
CA ARG A 90 5.12 33.51 14.48
C ARG A 90 4.47 34.85 14.80
N GLN A 91 5.26 35.92 14.91
CA GLN A 91 4.74 37.27 15.10
C GLN A 91 3.75 37.66 13.99
N LEU A 92 4.11 37.43 12.71
CA LEU A 92 3.25 37.78 11.58
C LEU A 92 1.94 36.99 11.58
N ILE A 93 1.97 35.70 11.91
CA ILE A 93 0.76 34.88 12.04
C ILE A 93 -0.14 35.41 13.17
N LEU A 94 0.43 35.81 14.31
CA LEU A 94 -0.32 36.40 15.43
C LEU A 94 -0.96 37.75 15.07
N GLU A 95 -0.31 38.53 14.20
CA GLU A 95 -0.82 39.79 13.66
C GLU A 95 -1.87 39.57 12.53
N GLY A 96 -2.18 38.33 12.15
CA GLY A 96 -3.09 38.01 11.05
C GLY A 96 -2.51 38.23 9.64
N LYS A 97 -1.18 38.41 9.54
CA LYS A 97 -0.44 38.64 8.28
C LYS A 97 0.13 37.33 7.75
N ASN A 98 -0.72 36.32 7.58
CA ASN A 98 -0.28 34.98 7.18
C ASN A 98 0.33 34.94 5.77
N ASP A 99 -0.05 35.85 4.87
CA ASP A 99 0.55 35.97 3.55
C ASP A 99 2.00 36.45 3.63
N GLU A 100 2.30 37.42 4.50
CA GLU A 100 3.68 37.87 4.77
C GLU A 100 4.48 36.77 5.49
N ALA A 101 3.86 36.07 6.45
CA ALA A 101 4.48 34.93 7.11
C ALA A 101 4.81 33.81 6.11
N GLN A 102 3.90 33.50 5.19
CA GLN A 102 4.10 32.51 4.15
C GLN A 102 5.22 32.90 3.19
N ALA A 103 5.34 34.18 2.82
CA ALA A 103 6.47 34.66 2.02
C ALA A 103 7.80 34.42 2.76
N LEU A 104 7.83 34.63 4.07
CA LEU A 104 9.01 34.38 4.90
C LEU A 104 9.31 32.88 5.05
N VAL A 105 8.29 32.02 5.17
CA VAL A 105 8.44 30.56 5.16
C VAL A 105 9.03 30.08 3.82
N ASN A 106 8.49 30.54 2.69
CA ASN A 106 9.02 30.19 1.37
C ASN A 106 10.47 30.62 1.17
N ARG A 107 10.90 31.73 1.80
CA ARG A 107 12.26 32.24 1.69
C ARG A 107 13.24 31.48 2.59
N ASP A 108 12.87 31.23 3.84
CA ASP A 108 13.84 30.83 4.87
C ASP A 108 13.57 29.45 5.46
N PHE A 109 12.37 28.90 5.30
CA PHE A 109 11.86 27.76 6.07
C PHE A 109 11.44 26.56 5.19
N VAL A 110 11.94 26.49 3.96
CA VAL A 110 11.85 25.33 3.05
C VAL A 110 13.21 24.62 2.97
N CYS A 111 13.28 23.45 2.32
CA CYS A 111 14.58 22.83 2.03
C CYS A 111 15.49 23.74 1.19
N LYS A 112 16.81 23.59 1.35
CA LYS A 112 17.79 24.22 0.46
C LYS A 112 17.88 23.48 -0.88
N GLY A 113 18.15 24.24 -1.93
CA GLY A 113 18.30 23.69 -3.28
C GLY A 113 16.96 23.23 -3.86
N PRO A 114 16.98 22.36 -4.87
CA PRO A 114 15.77 21.95 -5.60
C PRO A 114 14.89 20.93 -4.86
N GLY A 115 15.28 20.49 -3.66
CA GLY A 115 14.55 19.50 -2.87
C GLY A 115 14.20 18.24 -3.66
N SER A 116 12.92 17.84 -3.62
CA SER A 116 12.32 16.70 -4.34
C SER A 116 12.44 16.77 -5.86
N GLY A 117 12.65 17.96 -6.42
CA GLY A 117 12.93 18.17 -7.85
C GLY A 117 14.40 17.94 -8.23
N GLY A 118 15.29 17.77 -7.25
CA GLY A 118 16.73 17.60 -7.46
C GLY A 118 17.16 16.18 -7.83
N ALA A 119 18.27 16.06 -8.55
CA ALA A 119 18.85 14.76 -8.87
C ALA A 119 19.33 13.97 -7.62
N ILE A 120 19.74 14.67 -6.55
CA ILE A 120 20.20 14.02 -5.31
C ILE A 120 19.03 13.39 -4.54
N TRP A 121 17.83 13.97 -4.60
CA TRP A 121 16.62 13.35 -4.02
C TRP A 121 16.39 11.95 -4.58
N GLY A 122 16.57 11.78 -5.88
CA GLY A 122 16.42 10.50 -6.54
C GLY A 122 14.98 10.05 -6.75
N LYS A 123 14.80 8.90 -7.39
CA LYS A 123 13.50 8.38 -7.79
C LYS A 123 13.48 6.87 -7.71
N TYR A 124 12.33 6.29 -7.43
CA TYR A 124 12.09 4.88 -7.70
C TYR A 124 12.05 4.64 -9.21
N GLN A 125 12.69 3.58 -9.71
CA GLN A 125 12.81 3.35 -11.16
C GLN A 125 12.46 1.93 -11.57
N THR A 126 11.98 1.79 -12.80
CA THR A 126 11.91 0.47 -13.46
C THR A 126 13.30 -0.17 -13.56
N LEU A 127 13.37 -1.49 -13.33
CA LEU A 127 14.59 -2.26 -13.55
C LEU A 127 14.88 -2.42 -15.04
N GLY A 128 13.84 -2.56 -15.86
CA GLY A 128 13.94 -2.73 -17.30
C GLY A 128 12.82 -3.60 -17.85
N ASN A 129 12.95 -4.00 -19.12
CA ASN A 129 11.99 -4.81 -19.83
C ASN A 129 12.64 -6.11 -20.29
N LEU A 130 11.98 -7.23 -20.02
CA LEU A 130 12.23 -8.50 -20.70
C LEU A 130 11.29 -8.57 -21.91
N GLN A 131 11.87 -8.74 -23.10
CA GLN A 131 11.13 -8.89 -24.34
C GLN A 131 11.22 -10.34 -24.84
N LEU A 132 10.07 -10.91 -25.17
CA LEU A 132 9.95 -12.24 -25.77
C LEU A 132 9.36 -12.09 -27.18
N ASP A 133 10.17 -12.29 -28.21
CA ASP A 133 9.72 -12.31 -29.61
C ASP A 133 9.49 -13.74 -30.07
N TYR A 134 8.24 -14.09 -30.35
CA TYR A 134 7.81 -15.41 -30.77
C TYR A 134 7.73 -15.53 -32.28
N THR A 135 8.20 -16.67 -32.81
CA THR A 135 8.02 -17.02 -34.21
C THR A 135 7.20 -18.30 -34.34
N TYR A 136 6.08 -18.22 -35.04
CA TYR A 136 5.19 -19.34 -35.33
C TYR A 136 5.42 -19.81 -36.77
N PRO A 137 6.09 -20.96 -37.01
CA PRO A 137 6.43 -21.39 -38.36
C PRO A 137 5.19 -21.58 -39.24
N GLY A 138 5.24 -21.03 -40.45
CA GLY A 138 4.16 -21.14 -41.44
C GLY A 138 3.14 -19.99 -41.41
N GLU A 139 3.21 -19.09 -40.43
CA GLU A 139 2.20 -18.05 -40.25
C GLU A 139 2.61 -16.65 -40.68
N LYS A 140 1.74 -16.02 -41.49
CA LYS A 140 1.86 -14.63 -41.91
C LYS A 140 0.83 -13.72 -41.22
N ASP A 141 -0.29 -14.26 -40.74
CA ASP A 141 -1.37 -13.51 -40.08
C ASP A 141 -1.72 -14.17 -38.73
N VAL A 142 -1.13 -13.68 -37.65
CA VAL A 142 -1.21 -14.31 -36.32
C VAL A 142 -2.54 -13.95 -35.64
N LYS A 143 -3.51 -14.85 -35.73
CA LYS A 143 -4.84 -14.73 -35.10
C LYS A 143 -5.08 -15.86 -34.09
N PRO A 144 -4.85 -15.63 -32.79
CA PRO A 144 -5.06 -16.66 -31.77
C PRO A 144 -6.55 -16.96 -31.57
N ALA A 145 -6.89 -18.23 -31.41
CA ALA A 145 -8.17 -18.67 -30.89
C ALA A 145 -8.09 -18.91 -29.37
N PHE A 146 -9.22 -18.78 -28.67
CA PHE A 146 -9.35 -19.07 -27.23
C PHE A 146 -8.31 -18.36 -26.35
N TYR A 147 -7.97 -17.12 -26.70
CA TYR A 147 -7.02 -16.34 -25.90
C TYR A 147 -7.58 -16.09 -24.50
N LYS A 148 -6.75 -16.33 -23.49
CA LYS A 148 -7.05 -15.99 -22.11
C LYS A 148 -5.78 -15.67 -21.35
N ARG A 149 -5.78 -14.55 -20.61
CA ARG A 149 -4.79 -14.28 -19.57
C ARG A 149 -5.45 -14.18 -18.20
N THR A 150 -4.78 -14.62 -17.15
CA THR A 150 -5.35 -14.72 -15.81
C THR A 150 -4.28 -14.51 -14.75
N LEU A 151 -4.58 -13.74 -13.71
CA LEU A 151 -3.82 -13.68 -12.46
C LEU A 151 -4.62 -14.38 -11.36
N SER A 152 -4.07 -15.46 -10.81
CA SER A 152 -4.63 -16.18 -9.65
C SER A 152 -4.10 -15.54 -8.37
N LEU A 153 -5.01 -14.91 -7.61
CA LEU A 153 -4.67 -14.19 -6.39
C LEU A 153 -4.30 -15.13 -5.24
N ASP A 154 -4.86 -16.34 -5.23
CA ASP A 154 -4.60 -17.36 -4.20
C ASP A 154 -3.27 -18.11 -4.40
N LYS A 155 -2.71 -18.06 -5.61
CA LYS A 155 -1.43 -18.72 -5.94
C LYS A 155 -0.32 -17.75 -6.28
N ALA A 156 -0.62 -16.47 -6.54
CA ALA A 156 0.33 -15.49 -7.06
C ALA A 156 0.99 -15.90 -8.39
N VAL A 157 0.21 -16.53 -9.28
CA VAL A 157 0.65 -17.01 -10.59
C VAL A 157 -0.19 -16.35 -11.68
N ALA A 158 0.46 -15.77 -12.68
CA ALA A 158 -0.19 -15.34 -13.91
C ALA A 158 -0.07 -16.44 -14.98
N THR A 159 -1.03 -16.50 -15.89
CA THR A 159 -1.02 -17.39 -17.05
C THR A 159 -1.54 -16.70 -18.29
N THR A 160 -1.02 -17.10 -19.45
CA THR A 160 -1.56 -16.73 -20.76
C THR A 160 -1.68 -17.99 -21.61
N GLU A 161 -2.85 -18.26 -22.15
CA GLU A 161 -3.16 -19.44 -22.98
C GLU A 161 -3.85 -19.01 -24.27
N PHE A 162 -3.51 -19.66 -25.38
CA PHE A 162 -4.20 -19.50 -26.67
C PHE A 162 -3.87 -20.67 -27.60
N THR A 163 -4.64 -20.81 -28.67
CA THR A 163 -4.39 -21.80 -29.73
C THR A 163 -4.08 -21.07 -31.03
N LEU A 164 -3.04 -21.52 -31.73
CA LEU A 164 -2.69 -21.06 -33.07
C LEU A 164 -2.40 -22.29 -33.93
N ASN A 165 -3.14 -22.46 -35.04
CA ASN A 165 -3.07 -23.61 -35.94
C ASN A 165 -3.14 -24.99 -35.27
N GLY A 166 -4.03 -25.14 -34.30
CA GLY A 166 -4.16 -26.39 -33.55
C GLY A 166 -3.00 -26.70 -32.60
N VAL A 167 -2.05 -25.78 -32.42
CA VAL A 167 -1.05 -25.84 -31.34
C VAL A 167 -1.55 -25.00 -30.17
N LYS A 168 -1.68 -25.60 -28.99
CA LYS A 168 -1.97 -24.87 -27.75
C LYS A 168 -0.67 -24.36 -27.14
N TYR A 169 -0.61 -23.05 -26.97
CA TYR A 169 0.47 -22.37 -26.28
C TYR A 169 0.03 -21.98 -24.87
N LYS A 170 0.90 -22.20 -23.89
CA LYS A 170 0.68 -21.77 -22.50
C LYS A 170 1.93 -21.14 -21.93
N ARG A 171 1.72 -20.02 -21.25
CA ARG A 171 2.71 -19.25 -20.52
C ARG A 171 2.28 -19.16 -19.06
N ALA A 172 3.22 -19.34 -18.13
CA ALA A 172 2.99 -19.21 -16.69
C ALA A 172 4.11 -18.41 -16.05
N TYR A 173 3.77 -17.45 -15.20
CA TYR A 173 4.69 -16.46 -14.65
C TYR A 173 4.50 -16.37 -13.13
N PHE A 174 5.59 -16.32 -12.38
CA PHE A 174 5.54 -15.99 -10.95
C PHE A 174 6.87 -15.41 -10.46
N CYS A 175 6.79 -14.54 -9.46
CA CYS A 175 7.93 -14.08 -8.67
C CYS A 175 8.03 -15.00 -7.44
N SER A 176 9.10 -15.78 -7.32
CA SER A 176 9.15 -16.84 -6.31
C SER A 176 9.26 -16.30 -4.88
N PHE A 177 8.39 -16.77 -3.97
CA PHE A 177 8.49 -16.53 -2.52
C PHE A 177 9.48 -17.49 -1.83
N ASN A 178 10.23 -18.30 -2.58
CA ASN A 178 11.19 -19.25 -2.04
C ASN A 178 12.64 -18.74 -2.12
N ASN A 179 13.04 -18.09 -3.22
CA ASN A 179 14.45 -17.77 -3.48
C ASN A 179 14.68 -16.52 -4.36
N ASP A 180 13.76 -15.57 -4.41
CA ASP A 180 13.93 -14.29 -5.12
C ASP A 180 14.36 -14.44 -6.59
N ILE A 181 13.67 -15.32 -7.31
CA ILE A 181 13.79 -15.51 -8.75
C ILE A 181 12.44 -15.30 -9.42
N ASN A 182 12.45 -14.59 -10.55
CA ASN A 182 11.32 -14.55 -11.48
C ASN A 182 11.37 -15.77 -12.39
N VAL A 183 10.27 -16.52 -12.50
CA VAL A 183 10.17 -17.74 -13.32
C VAL A 183 9.09 -17.56 -14.37
N ILE A 184 9.44 -17.84 -15.62
CA ILE A 184 8.50 -17.86 -16.75
C ILE A 184 8.61 -19.22 -17.43
N ARG A 185 7.48 -19.92 -17.56
CA ARG A 185 7.38 -21.20 -18.25
C ARG A 185 6.55 -21.06 -19.50
N LEU A 186 7.14 -21.36 -20.64
CA LEU A 186 6.51 -21.36 -21.95
C LEU A 186 6.39 -22.80 -22.45
N THR A 187 5.23 -23.19 -22.97
CA THR A 187 4.96 -24.55 -23.45
C THR A 187 4.14 -24.51 -24.73
N ALA A 188 4.44 -25.44 -25.63
CA ALA A 188 3.59 -25.84 -26.75
C ALA A 188 3.17 -27.30 -26.56
N ASP A 189 1.93 -27.65 -26.87
CA ASP A 189 1.43 -29.03 -26.76
C ASP A 189 1.92 -29.95 -27.90
N GLN A 190 2.51 -29.39 -28.94
CA GLN A 190 3.16 -30.12 -30.02
C GLN A 190 4.70 -29.95 -29.99
N PRO A 191 5.48 -31.04 -30.12
CA PRO A 191 6.93 -30.97 -30.13
C PRO A 191 7.48 -30.04 -31.21
N GLY A 192 8.48 -29.24 -30.87
CA GLY A 192 9.21 -28.42 -31.83
C GLY A 192 8.51 -27.16 -32.31
N LYS A 193 7.38 -26.78 -31.70
CA LYS A 193 6.57 -25.62 -32.14
C LYS A 193 6.83 -24.33 -31.39
N LEU A 194 7.82 -24.29 -30.49
CA LEU A 194 8.16 -23.12 -29.69
C LEU A 194 9.48 -22.50 -30.15
N ASN A 195 9.41 -21.30 -30.74
CA ASN A 195 10.56 -20.49 -31.11
C ASN A 195 10.44 -19.13 -30.43
N CYS A 196 11.51 -18.68 -29.80
CA CYS A 196 11.52 -17.45 -29.00
C CYS A 196 12.90 -16.81 -29.02
N ASN A 197 12.96 -15.52 -29.32
CA ASN A 197 14.10 -14.69 -29.00
C ASN A 197 13.82 -13.95 -27.69
N ILE A 198 14.80 -13.95 -26.80
CA ILE A 198 14.69 -13.33 -25.47
C ILE A 198 15.76 -12.24 -25.39
N SER A 199 15.35 -11.03 -25.05
CA SER A 199 16.27 -9.92 -24.79
C SER A 199 15.85 -9.17 -23.52
N ILE A 200 16.81 -8.48 -22.91
CA ILE A 200 16.58 -7.62 -21.76
C ILE A 200 17.12 -6.22 -22.08
N SER A 201 16.40 -5.19 -21.65
CA SER A 201 16.75 -3.81 -21.93
C SER A 201 16.34 -2.87 -20.81
N ARG A 202 16.92 -1.69 -20.78
CA ARG A 202 16.50 -0.57 -19.92
C ARG A 202 16.79 0.73 -20.68
N PRO A 203 15.95 1.77 -20.55
CA PRO A 203 16.08 2.99 -21.35
C PRO A 203 17.42 3.72 -21.21
N GLU A 204 18.04 3.67 -20.03
CA GLU A 204 19.28 4.36 -19.72
C GLU A 204 20.14 3.60 -18.71
N LYS A 205 21.40 4.03 -18.57
CA LYS A 205 22.35 3.58 -17.53
C LYS A 205 22.43 2.04 -17.43
N ALA A 206 22.46 1.38 -18.58
CA ALA A 206 22.51 -0.06 -18.71
C ALA A 206 23.56 -0.50 -19.72
N THR A 207 24.36 -1.48 -19.33
CA THR A 207 25.26 -2.23 -20.20
C THR A 207 24.70 -3.63 -20.36
N LEU A 208 24.65 -4.11 -21.60
CA LEU A 208 24.23 -5.46 -21.94
C LEU A 208 25.46 -6.32 -22.26
N ALA A 209 25.46 -7.56 -21.79
CA ALA A 209 26.50 -8.53 -22.09
C ALA A 209 25.93 -9.95 -22.04
N SER A 210 26.73 -10.92 -22.46
CA SER A 210 26.45 -12.34 -22.26
C SER A 210 27.61 -13.02 -21.53
N GLU A 211 27.30 -13.91 -20.59
CA GLU A 211 28.29 -14.76 -19.90
C GLU A 211 27.87 -16.22 -20.06
N GLY A 212 28.61 -16.97 -20.89
CA GLY A 212 28.22 -18.33 -21.26
C GLY A 212 26.90 -18.35 -22.04
N LYS A 213 25.82 -18.86 -21.43
CA LYS A 213 24.48 -18.93 -22.03
C LYS A 213 23.49 -17.92 -21.43
N ASP A 214 23.94 -17.09 -20.51
CA ASP A 214 23.10 -16.16 -19.76
C ASP A 214 23.24 -14.74 -20.33
N LEU A 215 22.14 -13.97 -20.34
CA LEU A 215 22.17 -12.53 -20.61
C LEU A 215 22.37 -11.77 -19.31
N LEU A 216 23.12 -10.68 -19.38
CA LEU A 216 23.41 -9.78 -18.29
C LEU A 216 22.96 -8.38 -18.67
N MET A 217 22.30 -7.70 -17.73
CA MET A 217 22.08 -6.26 -17.77
C MET A 217 22.55 -5.68 -16.44
N PHE A 218 23.50 -4.76 -16.46
CA PHE A 218 24.02 -4.14 -15.25
C PHE A 218 24.30 -2.66 -15.48
N GLY A 219 24.38 -1.91 -14.40
CA GLY A 219 24.59 -0.47 -14.49
C GLY A 219 24.72 0.20 -13.13
N GLN A 220 24.92 1.52 -13.19
CA GLN A 220 25.00 2.38 -12.02
C GLN A 220 24.09 3.59 -12.23
N LEU A 221 23.20 3.82 -11.27
CA LEU A 221 22.26 4.94 -11.26
C LEU A 221 22.97 6.23 -10.86
N ASP A 222 22.40 7.36 -11.26
CA ASP A 222 22.89 8.67 -10.85
C ASP A 222 22.55 8.92 -9.37
N ASN A 223 23.51 9.44 -8.60
CA ASN A 223 23.30 9.90 -7.23
C ASN A 223 23.03 11.40 -7.13
N GLY A 224 23.00 12.11 -8.27
CA GLY A 224 22.85 13.55 -8.36
C GLY A 224 24.10 14.34 -8.02
N THR A 225 25.26 13.68 -7.82
CA THR A 225 26.54 14.34 -7.55
C THR A 225 27.61 13.96 -8.58
N ASP A 226 28.29 12.82 -8.42
CA ASP A 226 29.37 12.35 -9.29
C ASP A 226 28.94 11.21 -10.24
N GLY A 227 27.64 10.89 -10.26
CA GLY A 227 27.07 9.82 -11.07
C GLY A 227 27.31 8.41 -10.52
N LYS A 228 27.94 8.27 -9.34
CA LYS A 228 28.26 6.97 -8.72
C LYS A 228 27.22 6.55 -7.68
N GLY A 229 25.97 6.47 -8.09
CA GLY A 229 24.87 6.00 -7.24
C GLY A 229 24.77 4.49 -7.15
N MET A 230 23.53 4.02 -6.99
CA MET A 230 23.21 2.61 -6.78
C MET A 230 23.62 1.75 -7.98
N LYS A 231 24.30 0.64 -7.71
CA LYS A 231 24.63 -0.38 -8.72
C LYS A 231 23.57 -1.46 -8.71
N TYR A 232 23.30 -2.02 -9.89
CA TYR A 232 22.38 -3.14 -10.05
C TYR A 232 22.88 -4.13 -11.10
N GLN A 233 22.43 -5.37 -10.99
CA GLN A 233 22.63 -6.39 -12.00
C GLN A 233 21.39 -7.27 -12.11
N SER A 234 20.94 -7.53 -13.33
CA SER A 234 19.96 -8.54 -13.68
C SER A 234 20.60 -9.59 -14.59
N ARG A 235 20.21 -10.85 -14.39
CA ARG A 235 20.67 -11.99 -15.20
C ARG A 235 19.48 -12.80 -15.68
N VAL A 236 19.49 -13.16 -16.97
CA VAL A 236 18.48 -14.00 -17.61
C VAL A 236 19.12 -15.31 -18.04
N SER A 237 18.54 -16.44 -17.64
CA SER A 237 18.98 -17.77 -18.08
C SER A 237 17.80 -18.61 -18.53
N THR A 238 18.07 -19.62 -19.34
CA THR A 238 17.05 -20.53 -19.85
C THR A 238 17.36 -22.00 -19.63
N SER A 239 16.32 -22.83 -19.64
CA SER A 239 16.39 -24.28 -19.76
C SER A 239 15.30 -24.73 -20.73
N ILE A 240 15.62 -25.60 -21.68
CA ILE A 240 14.71 -25.99 -22.75
C ILE A 240 14.48 -27.50 -22.77
N LYS A 241 13.31 -27.92 -23.25
CA LYS A 241 13.03 -29.31 -23.63
C LYS A 241 12.82 -29.38 -25.15
N GLY A 242 13.70 -30.12 -25.82
CA GLY A 242 13.76 -30.16 -27.29
C GLY A 242 14.33 -28.87 -27.89
N GLY A 243 14.75 -28.93 -29.16
CA GLY A 243 15.24 -27.76 -29.89
C GLY A 243 16.68 -27.39 -29.57
N SER A 244 17.05 -26.14 -29.88
CA SER A 244 18.38 -25.58 -29.66
C SER A 244 18.31 -24.18 -29.03
N VAL A 245 19.39 -23.83 -28.33
CA VAL A 245 19.59 -22.49 -27.74
C VAL A 245 20.93 -21.94 -28.19
N ILE A 246 20.94 -20.71 -28.69
CA ILE A 246 22.13 -19.95 -29.04
C ILE A 246 22.03 -18.61 -28.32
N THR A 247 23.08 -18.23 -27.60
CA THR A 247 23.19 -16.91 -26.99
C THR A 247 24.16 -16.09 -27.82
N THR A 248 23.70 -14.96 -28.33
CA THR A 248 24.53 -13.91 -28.94
C THR A 248 24.54 -12.70 -28.00
N ASP A 249 25.43 -11.73 -28.22
CA ASP A 249 25.77 -10.63 -27.31
C ASP A 249 24.64 -10.12 -26.40
N ASN A 250 23.44 -9.88 -26.93
CA ASN A 250 22.28 -9.37 -26.20
C ASN A 250 20.98 -10.19 -26.39
N ILE A 251 21.02 -11.38 -26.99
CA ILE A 251 19.81 -12.19 -27.30
C ILE A 251 20.06 -13.67 -27.01
N ILE A 252 19.11 -14.32 -26.33
CA ILE A 252 18.99 -15.79 -26.30
C ILE A 252 17.98 -16.20 -27.39
N GLN A 253 18.46 -16.89 -28.41
CA GLN A 253 17.64 -17.45 -29.49
C GLN A 253 17.33 -18.91 -29.21
N ILE A 254 16.04 -19.25 -29.16
CA ILE A 254 15.57 -20.62 -28.98
C ILE A 254 14.77 -21.04 -30.21
N LYS A 255 15.12 -22.20 -30.78
CA LYS A 255 14.45 -22.76 -31.97
C LYS A 255 13.96 -24.16 -31.70
N ASN A 256 12.78 -24.48 -32.22
CA ASN A 256 12.17 -25.81 -32.23
C ASN A 256 12.09 -26.45 -30.84
N ALA A 257 11.82 -25.67 -29.79
CA ALA A 257 11.60 -26.19 -28.45
C ALA A 257 10.16 -26.70 -28.27
N THR A 258 9.93 -27.44 -27.19
CA THR A 258 8.58 -27.83 -26.71
C THR A 258 8.26 -27.11 -25.40
N GLU A 259 9.28 -26.88 -24.56
CA GLU A 259 9.18 -26.12 -23.33
C GLU A 259 10.40 -25.23 -23.17
N ILE A 260 10.19 -24.01 -22.65
CA ILE A 260 11.24 -23.07 -22.24
C ILE A 260 10.92 -22.64 -20.81
N LEU A 261 11.90 -22.80 -19.91
CA LEU A 261 11.93 -22.16 -18.61
C LEU A 261 12.89 -20.98 -18.69
N ILE A 262 12.43 -19.80 -18.33
CA ILE A 262 13.21 -18.56 -18.25
C ILE A 262 13.30 -18.17 -16.77
N TYR A 263 14.51 -17.89 -16.32
CA TYR A 263 14.80 -17.42 -14.96
C TYR A 263 15.39 -16.02 -15.04
N VAL A 264 14.82 -15.08 -14.28
CA VAL A 264 15.36 -13.71 -14.17
C VAL A 264 15.69 -13.44 -12.70
N ALA A 265 16.97 -13.24 -12.42
CA ALA A 265 17.46 -12.83 -11.11
C ALA A 265 17.84 -11.34 -11.18
N ALA A 266 17.65 -10.61 -10.09
CA ALA A 266 18.13 -9.23 -9.98
C ALA A 266 18.54 -8.89 -8.54
N GLU A 267 19.56 -8.05 -8.42
CA GLU A 267 20.05 -7.52 -7.15
C GLU A 267 20.56 -6.10 -7.32
N THR A 268 20.52 -5.32 -6.24
CA THR A 268 21.20 -4.02 -6.13
C THR A 268 22.26 -4.06 -5.03
N ASN A 269 23.16 -3.08 -5.02
CA ASN A 269 24.09 -2.90 -3.91
C ASN A 269 23.47 -2.18 -2.70
N PHE A 270 22.15 -2.01 -2.62
CA PHE A 270 21.48 -1.27 -1.54
C PHE A 270 21.79 -1.84 -0.15
N LYS A 271 21.89 -3.18 -0.02
CA LYS A 271 22.22 -3.85 1.25
C LYS A 271 23.51 -4.66 1.21
N HIS A 272 23.92 -5.12 0.03
CA HIS A 272 24.92 -6.15 -0.11
C HIS A 272 25.95 -5.71 -1.15
N ALA A 273 27.19 -5.50 -0.72
CA ALA A 273 28.27 -5.13 -1.63
C ALA A 273 28.61 -6.27 -2.61
N ASP A 274 28.35 -7.53 -2.23
CA ASP A 274 28.55 -8.76 -3.02
C ASP A 274 27.35 -9.11 -3.93
N PHE A 275 26.50 -8.13 -4.27
CA PHE A 275 25.27 -8.32 -5.03
C PHE A 275 25.47 -9.08 -6.37
N GLU A 276 26.59 -8.87 -7.05
CA GLU A 276 26.93 -9.54 -8.31
C GLU A 276 27.10 -11.07 -8.13
N ALA A 277 27.74 -11.49 -7.04
CA ALA A 277 27.91 -12.89 -6.69
C ALA A 277 26.57 -13.50 -6.26
N ARG A 278 25.76 -12.76 -5.48
CA ARG A 278 24.44 -13.20 -5.03
C ARG A 278 23.47 -13.46 -6.17
N VAL A 279 23.38 -12.56 -7.14
CA VAL A 279 22.48 -12.73 -8.30
C VAL A 279 22.92 -13.92 -9.16
N LYS A 280 24.23 -14.12 -9.35
CA LYS A 280 24.79 -15.29 -10.07
C LYS A 280 24.46 -16.59 -9.35
N ASN A 281 24.67 -16.65 -8.03
CA ASN A 281 24.38 -17.83 -7.22
C ASN A 281 22.88 -18.16 -7.20
N THR A 282 22.02 -17.15 -7.06
CA THR A 282 20.55 -17.31 -7.09
C THR A 282 20.10 -17.95 -8.40
N LEU A 283 20.59 -17.44 -9.53
CA LEU A 283 20.28 -17.98 -10.85
C LEU A 283 20.77 -19.42 -11.02
N GLN A 284 21.99 -19.73 -10.57
CA GLN A 284 22.55 -21.08 -10.63
C GLN A 284 21.75 -22.09 -9.79
N GLN A 285 21.26 -21.70 -8.62
CA GLN A 285 20.44 -22.56 -7.77
C GLN A 285 19.03 -22.75 -8.33
N ALA A 286 18.44 -21.71 -8.91
CA ALA A 286 17.14 -21.80 -9.57
C ALA A 286 17.16 -22.86 -10.69
N LYS A 287 18.21 -22.89 -11.52
CA LYS A 287 18.37 -23.87 -12.61
C LYS A 287 18.50 -25.32 -12.14
N LYS A 288 18.94 -25.55 -10.90
CA LYS A 288 19.05 -26.90 -10.31
C LYS A 288 17.74 -27.36 -9.68
N THR A 289 16.78 -26.46 -9.49
CA THR A 289 15.49 -26.76 -8.88
C THR A 289 14.47 -27.05 -9.96
N ALA A 290 13.81 -28.21 -9.91
CA ALA A 290 12.75 -28.54 -10.85
C ALA A 290 11.58 -27.53 -10.74
N TYR A 291 11.03 -27.10 -11.88
CA TYR A 291 9.93 -26.12 -11.93
C TYR A 291 8.78 -26.46 -10.99
N ALA A 292 8.34 -27.73 -10.96
CA ALA A 292 7.23 -28.17 -10.12
C ALA A 292 7.54 -28.00 -8.62
N VAL A 293 8.79 -28.21 -8.21
CA VAL A 293 9.24 -28.01 -6.82
C VAL A 293 9.27 -26.52 -6.47
N GLU A 294 9.81 -25.69 -7.37
CA GLU A 294 9.88 -24.25 -7.17
C GLU A 294 8.47 -23.63 -7.06
N LEU A 295 7.56 -24.00 -7.97
CA LEU A 295 6.16 -23.57 -7.96
C LEU A 295 5.44 -24.02 -6.67
N ALA A 296 5.66 -25.26 -6.23
CA ALA A 296 5.07 -25.77 -4.99
C ALA A 296 5.54 -24.98 -3.75
N LYS A 297 6.84 -24.66 -3.68
CA LYS A 297 7.42 -23.85 -2.59
C LYS A 297 6.93 -22.40 -2.62
N HIS A 298 6.87 -21.79 -3.81
CA HIS A 298 6.28 -20.47 -4.01
C HIS A 298 4.83 -20.43 -3.50
N ASN A 299 3.98 -21.34 -3.98
CA ASN A 299 2.57 -21.42 -3.57
C ASN A 299 2.44 -21.62 -2.06
N ALA A 300 3.23 -22.54 -1.48
CA ALA A 300 3.18 -22.82 -0.05
C ALA A 300 3.61 -21.62 0.80
N ASN A 301 4.63 -20.87 0.38
CA ASN A 301 5.09 -19.69 1.11
C ASN A 301 4.11 -18.52 0.98
N PHE A 302 3.57 -18.26 -0.21
CA PHE A 302 2.56 -17.24 -0.43
C PHE A 302 1.27 -17.54 0.35
N ALA A 303 0.82 -18.79 0.33
CA ALA A 303 -0.39 -19.25 1.03
C ALA A 303 -0.34 -19.03 2.55
N LYS A 304 0.84 -18.98 3.19
CA LYS A 304 1.00 -18.68 4.62
C LYS A 304 0.43 -17.32 5.01
N LEU A 305 0.39 -16.38 4.07
CA LEU A 305 -0.15 -15.03 4.24
C LEU A 305 -1.57 -14.95 3.67
N PHE A 306 -1.74 -15.35 2.41
CA PHE A 306 -3.00 -15.13 1.70
C PHE A 306 -4.18 -15.90 2.32
N ASN A 307 -3.97 -17.17 2.72
CA ASN A 307 -5.06 -18.03 3.24
C ASN A 307 -5.53 -17.66 4.65
N ARG A 308 -4.87 -16.70 5.33
CA ARG A 308 -5.27 -16.24 6.66
C ARG A 308 -6.64 -15.58 6.68
N LEU A 309 -7.11 -15.04 5.55
CA LEU A 309 -8.41 -14.37 5.48
C LEU A 309 -9.18 -14.78 4.22
N LYS A 310 -10.46 -15.15 4.43
CA LYS A 310 -11.42 -15.48 3.38
C LYS A 310 -12.66 -14.59 3.51
N ILE A 311 -13.18 -14.10 2.39
CA ILE A 311 -14.37 -13.25 2.33
C ILE A 311 -15.31 -13.78 1.24
N ASN A 312 -16.61 -13.76 1.53
CA ASN A 312 -17.68 -14.10 0.60
C ASN A 312 -18.86 -13.15 0.86
N LEU A 313 -19.24 -12.35 -0.14
CA LEU A 313 -20.35 -11.41 -0.08
C LEU A 313 -21.55 -11.85 -0.95
N GLY A 314 -21.53 -13.09 -1.43
CA GLY A 314 -22.41 -13.56 -2.49
C GLY A 314 -21.82 -13.33 -3.88
N GLU A 315 -22.59 -13.67 -4.90
CA GLU A 315 -22.21 -13.59 -6.31
C GLU A 315 -23.43 -13.39 -7.20
N GLY A 316 -23.18 -13.01 -8.46
CA GLY A 316 -24.19 -12.96 -9.52
C GLY A 316 -23.59 -13.40 -10.86
N GLU A 317 -24.41 -13.38 -11.91
CA GLU A 317 -24.01 -13.91 -13.23
C GLU A 317 -22.83 -13.14 -13.85
N ALA A 318 -22.72 -11.84 -13.60
CA ALA A 318 -21.64 -11.01 -14.13
C ALA A 318 -20.26 -11.38 -13.55
N ALA A 319 -20.18 -12.13 -12.45
CA ALA A 319 -18.91 -12.63 -11.90
C ALA A 319 -18.12 -13.54 -12.88
N LYS A 320 -18.80 -14.06 -13.92
CA LYS A 320 -18.21 -14.91 -14.98
C LYS A 320 -17.55 -14.11 -16.10
N LEU A 321 -17.78 -12.80 -16.19
CA LEU A 321 -17.25 -11.93 -17.25
C LEU A 321 -15.75 -11.62 -17.06
N PRO A 322 -15.05 -11.18 -18.13
CA PRO A 322 -13.70 -10.60 -18.02
C PRO A 322 -13.67 -9.46 -17.01
N THR A 323 -12.56 -9.29 -16.30
CA THR A 323 -12.44 -8.32 -15.19
C THR A 323 -12.68 -6.88 -15.62
N ASP A 324 -12.23 -6.47 -16.81
CA ASP A 324 -12.51 -5.14 -17.38
C ASP A 324 -14.00 -4.91 -17.60
N VAL A 325 -14.70 -5.90 -18.14
CA VAL A 325 -16.16 -5.87 -18.33
C VAL A 325 -16.89 -5.89 -16.98
N ARG A 326 -16.39 -6.64 -15.99
CA ARG A 326 -16.96 -6.66 -14.63
C ARG A 326 -16.93 -5.29 -13.97
N LEU A 327 -15.85 -4.52 -14.13
CA LEU A 327 -15.75 -3.18 -13.55
C LEU A 327 -16.81 -2.24 -14.14
N GLU A 328 -17.01 -2.26 -15.47
CA GLU A 328 -18.06 -1.47 -16.12
C GLU A 328 -19.47 -1.85 -15.63
N HIS A 329 -19.72 -3.16 -15.52
CA HIS A 329 -20.99 -3.68 -15.02
C HIS A 329 -21.22 -3.34 -13.56
N PHE A 330 -20.21 -3.47 -12.69
CA PHE A 330 -20.33 -3.14 -11.27
C PHE A 330 -20.63 -1.66 -11.04
N TYR A 331 -20.01 -0.77 -11.82
CA TYR A 331 -20.29 0.65 -11.73
C TYR A 331 -21.75 0.98 -12.12
N LYS A 332 -22.31 0.31 -13.13
CA LYS A 332 -23.67 0.57 -13.65
C LYS A 332 -24.77 -0.21 -12.90
N ASP A 333 -24.50 -1.46 -12.56
CA ASP A 333 -25.44 -2.46 -12.01
C ASP A 333 -24.69 -3.45 -11.08
N TYR A 334 -24.32 -2.98 -9.90
CA TYR A 334 -23.59 -3.78 -8.90
C TYR A 334 -24.37 -4.98 -8.38
N GLN A 335 -25.70 -5.00 -8.50
CA GLN A 335 -26.54 -6.07 -7.94
C GLN A 335 -26.26 -7.42 -8.60
N ASN A 336 -25.84 -7.39 -9.87
CA ASN A 336 -25.44 -8.59 -10.62
C ASN A 336 -24.00 -9.05 -10.37
N ASP A 337 -23.19 -8.32 -9.57
CA ASP A 337 -21.84 -8.73 -9.17
C ASP A 337 -21.35 -8.12 -7.84
N VAL A 338 -22.02 -8.42 -6.73
CA VAL A 338 -21.54 -8.04 -5.39
C VAL A 338 -20.19 -8.67 -5.03
N SER A 339 -19.77 -9.71 -5.76
CA SER A 339 -18.50 -10.41 -5.54
C SER A 339 -17.28 -9.59 -5.94
N LEU A 340 -17.44 -8.54 -6.77
CA LEU A 340 -16.32 -7.70 -7.19
C LEU A 340 -15.68 -6.95 -6.01
N ALA A 341 -16.49 -6.55 -5.02
CA ALA A 341 -15.98 -5.95 -3.78
C ALA A 341 -15.08 -6.93 -3.00
N ALA A 342 -15.49 -8.20 -2.90
CA ALA A 342 -14.69 -9.25 -2.27
C ALA A 342 -13.40 -9.57 -3.06
N LEU A 343 -13.48 -9.58 -4.40
CA LEU A 343 -12.32 -9.75 -5.27
C LEU A 343 -11.34 -8.59 -5.12
N PHE A 344 -11.83 -7.36 -5.10
CA PHE A 344 -11.00 -6.17 -4.93
C PHE A 344 -10.32 -6.14 -3.55
N PHE A 345 -11.04 -6.47 -2.48
CA PHE A 345 -10.44 -6.62 -1.14
C PHE A 345 -9.30 -7.65 -1.14
N GLN A 346 -9.51 -8.82 -1.75
CA GLN A 346 -8.47 -9.85 -1.87
C GLN A 346 -7.33 -9.45 -2.82
N PHE A 347 -7.61 -8.64 -3.84
CA PHE A 347 -6.59 -8.08 -4.72
C PHE A 347 -5.69 -7.09 -3.96
N SER A 348 -6.25 -6.21 -3.13
CA SER A 348 -5.43 -5.33 -2.28
C SER A 348 -4.58 -6.12 -1.27
N ARG A 349 -5.11 -7.20 -0.67
CA ARG A 349 -4.31 -8.12 0.16
C ARG A 349 -3.18 -8.78 -0.63
N TYR A 350 -3.48 -9.24 -1.84
CA TYR A 350 -2.50 -9.78 -2.78
C TYR A 350 -1.39 -8.75 -3.05
N LEU A 351 -1.75 -7.51 -3.35
CA LEU A 351 -0.80 -6.43 -3.62
C LEU A 351 0.12 -6.19 -2.41
N SER A 352 -0.41 -6.14 -1.18
CA SER A 352 0.43 -5.97 0.03
C SER A 352 1.46 -7.10 0.18
N ILE A 353 1.04 -8.36 0.00
CA ILE A 353 1.92 -9.54 0.10
C ILE A 353 2.99 -9.51 -1.01
N SER A 354 2.61 -9.06 -2.19
CA SER A 354 3.47 -9.04 -3.38
C SER A 354 4.36 -7.81 -3.49
N SER A 355 4.12 -6.74 -2.71
CA SER A 355 4.87 -5.49 -2.79
C SER A 355 5.90 -5.29 -1.69
N THR A 356 5.88 -6.05 -0.58
CA THR A 356 6.92 -6.00 0.46
C THR A 356 7.04 -7.29 1.27
N ARG A 357 8.16 -7.47 1.97
CA ARG A 357 8.38 -8.50 2.99
C ARG A 357 9.28 -7.97 4.10
N VAL A 358 9.24 -8.63 5.26
CA VAL A 358 10.13 -8.34 6.40
C VAL A 358 11.57 -8.19 5.95
N GLY A 359 12.20 -7.12 6.42
CA GLY A 359 13.58 -6.77 6.11
C GLY A 359 13.76 -6.01 4.80
N LEU A 360 12.76 -5.82 3.93
CA LEU A 360 12.84 -5.00 2.71
C LEU A 360 12.36 -3.55 2.96
N LEU A 361 12.11 -2.78 1.89
CA LEU A 361 11.48 -1.46 1.95
C LEU A 361 9.93 -1.61 2.00
N PRO A 362 9.19 -0.67 2.60
CA PRO A 362 7.73 -0.66 2.50
C PRO A 362 7.27 -0.33 1.06
N PRO A 363 6.01 -0.62 0.69
CA PRO A 363 5.45 -0.19 -0.59
C PRO A 363 5.44 1.34 -0.70
N ASN A 364 5.98 1.87 -1.80
CA ASN A 364 5.94 3.30 -2.12
C ASN A 364 4.63 3.70 -2.82
N LEU A 365 4.57 4.89 -3.43
CA LEU A 365 3.37 5.39 -4.15
C LEU A 365 2.85 4.44 -5.24
N GLN A 366 3.69 3.58 -5.81
CA GLN A 366 3.33 2.56 -6.80
C GLN A 366 3.52 1.13 -6.29
N GLY A 367 3.73 0.99 -4.97
CA GLY A 367 4.00 -0.26 -4.28
C GLY A 367 5.39 -0.81 -4.63
N LEU A 368 5.42 -1.58 -5.72
CA LEU A 368 6.60 -2.23 -6.30
C LEU A 368 6.65 -2.07 -7.82
N TRP A 369 5.56 -1.64 -8.47
CA TRP A 369 5.40 -1.76 -9.91
C TRP A 369 5.51 -0.40 -10.57
N ALA A 370 6.57 -0.18 -11.33
CA ALA A 370 6.79 1.04 -12.08
C ALA A 370 7.35 0.74 -13.46
N ASN A 371 6.81 1.38 -14.49
CA ASN A 371 7.23 1.25 -15.89
C ASN A 371 8.09 2.42 -16.39
N GLN A 372 8.43 3.37 -15.53
CA GLN A 372 9.13 4.60 -15.88
C GLN A 372 10.44 4.76 -15.10
N ILE A 373 11.39 5.51 -15.69
CA ILE A 373 12.58 6.02 -15.01
C ILE A 373 12.24 7.25 -14.16
N ASN A 374 11.33 8.09 -14.67
CA ASN A 374 10.79 9.25 -13.97
C ASN A 374 9.39 8.90 -13.47
N THR A 375 9.34 8.20 -12.34
CA THR A 375 8.09 7.85 -11.69
C THR A 375 7.35 9.12 -11.24
N PRO A 376 6.01 9.16 -11.37
CA PRO A 376 5.19 10.26 -10.85
C PRO A 376 5.48 10.50 -9.38
N TRP A 377 5.68 11.76 -9.00
CA TRP A 377 6.09 12.16 -7.63
C TRP A 377 7.30 11.36 -7.12
N ASN A 378 8.26 11.07 -8.01
CA ASN A 378 9.47 10.30 -7.75
C ASN A 378 9.25 8.85 -7.26
N GLY A 379 8.00 8.38 -7.23
CA GLY A 379 7.64 7.11 -6.59
C GLY A 379 8.09 7.07 -5.13
N ASP A 380 8.10 8.23 -4.45
CA ASP A 380 8.65 8.39 -3.11
C ASP A 380 7.67 7.93 -2.01
N TYR A 381 7.89 8.36 -0.77
CA TYR A 381 6.95 8.16 0.33
C TYR A 381 6.37 9.51 0.76
N HIS A 382 5.11 9.78 0.38
CA HIS A 382 4.33 10.90 0.90
C HIS A 382 3.77 10.56 2.29
N LEU A 383 4.08 11.42 3.25
CA LEU A 383 3.88 11.31 4.69
C LEU A 383 2.67 12.11 5.19
N ASP A 384 1.82 12.60 4.31
CA ASP A 384 0.62 13.38 4.64
C ASP A 384 -0.68 12.70 4.22
N VAL A 385 -0.61 11.42 3.80
CA VAL A 385 -1.70 10.43 3.78
C VAL A 385 -1.25 9.12 3.11
N ASN A 386 -0.44 9.18 2.05
CA ASN A 386 -0.31 8.07 1.09
C ASN A 386 0.44 6.86 1.67
N VAL A 387 1.63 7.05 2.23
CA VAL A 387 2.36 5.91 2.83
C VAL A 387 1.61 5.36 4.03
N GLN A 388 0.90 6.21 4.78
CA GLN A 388 0.06 5.74 5.88
C GLN A 388 -1.10 4.89 5.36
N MET A 389 -1.72 5.33 4.25
CA MET A 389 -2.81 4.63 3.58
C MET A 389 -2.39 3.28 3.03
N ASN A 390 -1.16 3.15 2.53
CA ASN A 390 -0.60 1.87 2.11
C ASN A 390 -0.62 0.81 3.23
N HIS A 391 -0.63 1.25 4.48
CA HIS A 391 -0.56 0.41 5.67
C HIS A 391 -1.89 0.28 6.44
N PHE A 392 -2.94 1.02 6.07
CA PHE A 392 -4.21 1.07 6.80
C PHE A 392 -4.94 -0.27 6.93
N ALA A 393 -4.89 -1.12 5.90
CA ALA A 393 -5.62 -2.39 5.90
C ALA A 393 -4.80 -3.55 6.49
N ILE A 394 -3.48 -3.41 6.62
CA ILE A 394 -2.55 -4.55 6.84
C ILE A 394 -2.89 -5.33 8.09
N GLU A 395 -3.22 -4.61 9.17
CA GLU A 395 -3.58 -5.25 10.43
C GLU A 395 -4.92 -5.97 10.32
N GLN A 396 -6.02 -5.28 9.98
CA GLN A 396 -7.35 -5.90 9.85
C GLN A 396 -7.33 -7.09 8.86
N ALA A 397 -6.53 -7.00 7.80
CA ALA A 397 -6.38 -8.01 6.77
C ALA A 397 -5.47 -9.20 7.15
N ASN A 398 -4.98 -9.25 8.40
CA ASN A 398 -4.19 -10.33 8.98
C ASN A 398 -2.83 -10.54 8.30
N LEU A 399 -2.14 -9.42 8.05
CA LEU A 399 -0.83 -9.35 7.39
C LEU A 399 0.20 -8.56 8.22
N SER A 400 0.06 -8.56 9.56
CA SER A 400 0.77 -7.69 10.50
C SER A 400 2.29 -7.60 10.26
N GLU A 401 2.97 -8.68 9.87
CA GLU A 401 4.42 -8.64 9.61
C GLU A 401 4.84 -7.71 8.46
N LEU A 402 3.91 -7.32 7.58
CA LEU A 402 4.16 -6.41 6.47
C LEU A 402 4.22 -4.93 6.90
N ASN A 403 3.92 -4.61 8.16
CA ASN A 403 4.16 -3.29 8.75
C ASN A 403 5.60 -3.09 9.22
N LEU A 404 6.37 -4.15 9.42
CA LEU A 404 7.75 -4.06 9.93
C LEU A 404 8.70 -3.27 9.00
N PRO A 405 8.63 -3.40 7.65
CA PRO A 405 9.41 -2.55 6.74
C PRO A 405 9.19 -1.04 6.94
N LEU A 406 7.97 -0.60 7.23
CA LEU A 406 7.69 0.81 7.53
C LEU A 406 8.36 1.23 8.84
N ALA A 407 8.31 0.38 9.88
CA ALA A 407 8.98 0.67 11.14
C ALA A 407 10.50 0.84 10.98
N GLU A 408 11.13 0.06 10.10
CA GLU A 408 12.55 0.23 9.76
C GLU A 408 12.82 1.54 9.02
N LEU A 409 12.01 1.88 8.02
CA LEU A 409 12.11 3.16 7.31
C LEU A 409 12.00 4.33 8.30
N VAL A 410 10.96 4.37 9.14
CA VAL A 410 10.74 5.43 10.11
C VAL A 410 11.90 5.52 11.12
N ARG A 411 12.43 4.38 11.58
CA ARG A 411 13.60 4.40 12.47
C ARG A 411 14.81 5.07 11.81
N SER A 412 15.02 4.84 10.52
CA SER A 412 16.12 5.47 9.76
C SER A 412 15.97 6.98 9.63
N LEU A 413 14.75 7.52 9.75
CA LEU A 413 14.48 8.96 9.69
C LEU A 413 14.82 9.70 11.00
N THR A 414 14.98 9.00 12.11
CA THR A 414 15.14 9.66 13.43
C THR A 414 16.41 10.51 13.55
N ILE A 415 17.54 10.04 13.00
CA ILE A 415 18.81 10.78 13.01
C ILE A 415 18.76 12.02 12.10
N PRO A 416 18.40 11.92 10.80
CA PRO A 416 18.26 13.11 9.95
C PRO A 416 17.14 14.03 10.46
N GLY A 417 16.02 13.48 10.93
CA GLY A 417 14.91 14.25 11.46
C GLY A 417 15.25 15.03 12.74
N ALA A 418 16.23 14.58 13.53
CA ALA A 418 16.75 15.34 14.65
C ALA A 418 17.57 16.56 14.19
N LYS A 419 18.33 16.44 13.09
CA LYS A 419 18.98 17.60 12.46
C LYS A 419 17.96 18.59 11.93
N THR A 420 16.89 18.09 11.31
CA THR A 420 15.78 18.93 10.84
C THR A 420 15.05 19.63 11.99
N ALA A 421 14.76 18.94 13.09
CA ALA A 421 14.17 19.55 14.28
C ALA A 421 15.03 20.71 14.81
N LYS A 422 16.36 20.54 14.80
CA LYS A 422 17.30 21.58 15.22
C LYS A 422 17.38 22.74 14.23
N ALA A 423 17.47 22.46 12.94
CA ALA A 423 17.65 23.46 11.89
C ALA A 423 16.47 24.44 11.76
N TYR A 424 15.25 23.90 11.79
CA TYR A 424 14.04 24.67 11.52
C TYR A 424 13.37 25.19 12.80
N TYR A 425 13.37 24.40 13.88
CA TYR A 425 12.61 24.73 15.08
C TYR A 425 13.48 25.04 16.29
N ASN A 426 14.81 24.83 16.19
CA ASN A 426 15.73 24.80 17.32
C ASN A 426 15.20 23.90 18.47
N ALA A 427 14.51 22.83 18.12
CA ALA A 427 13.78 21.96 19.04
C ALA A 427 14.53 20.65 19.30
N ASN A 428 14.16 19.99 20.39
CA ASN A 428 14.60 18.61 20.69
C ASN A 428 13.83 17.59 19.83
N GLY A 429 14.17 16.31 19.95
CA GLY A 429 13.45 15.23 19.29
C GLY A 429 13.72 15.14 17.78
N TRP A 430 12.79 14.57 17.02
CA TRP A 430 12.89 14.47 15.55
C TRP A 430 11.56 14.78 14.85
N ILE A 431 11.65 15.34 13.64
CA ILE A 431 10.52 15.59 12.75
C ILE A 431 10.85 15.12 11.33
N ALA A 432 9.82 14.70 10.59
CA ALA A 432 9.79 14.59 9.15
C ALA A 432 8.52 15.30 8.66
N HIS A 433 8.62 16.01 7.53
CA HIS A 433 7.52 16.79 6.97
C HIS A 433 6.68 15.93 5.99
N VAL A 434 6.40 16.42 4.78
CA VAL A 434 5.44 15.79 3.86
C VAL A 434 6.01 14.64 3.02
N ILE A 435 7.32 14.59 2.78
CA ILE A 435 7.90 13.60 1.86
C ILE A 435 9.19 13.03 2.42
N THR A 436 9.48 11.77 2.07
CA THR A 436 10.76 11.12 2.31
C THR A 436 11.09 10.10 1.23
N ASN A 437 12.32 9.59 1.25
CA ASN A 437 12.85 8.59 0.32
C ASN A 437 13.75 7.60 1.06
N VAL A 438 14.36 6.67 0.31
CA VAL A 438 15.27 5.66 0.89
C VAL A 438 16.59 6.24 1.41
N TRP A 439 16.84 7.53 1.20
CA TRP A 439 18.06 8.24 1.60
C TRP A 439 17.92 9.03 2.90
N GLY A 440 16.72 9.03 3.50
CA GLY A 440 16.46 9.60 4.82
C GLY A 440 16.20 11.11 4.81
N CYS A 441 15.56 11.63 3.76
CA CYS A 441 15.17 13.04 3.71
C CYS A 441 14.02 13.33 4.68
N THR A 442 14.12 14.41 5.45
CA THR A 442 13.16 14.79 6.51
C THR A 442 12.83 16.29 6.52
N GLU A 443 13.54 17.06 5.71
CA GLU A 443 13.39 18.50 5.54
C GLU A 443 11.98 18.88 5.05
N PRO A 444 11.55 20.14 5.25
CA PRO A 444 10.34 20.64 4.61
C PRO A 444 10.45 20.57 3.08
N GLY A 445 9.31 20.42 2.41
CA GLY A 445 9.24 20.50 0.95
C GLY A 445 9.57 21.89 0.39
N GLU A 446 9.47 22.05 -0.92
CA GLU A 446 9.96 23.25 -1.63
C GLU A 446 9.02 24.47 -1.52
N SER A 447 7.84 24.30 -0.93
CA SER A 447 6.88 25.40 -0.74
C SER A 447 6.23 25.31 0.63
N ALA A 448 5.95 26.48 1.20
CA ALA A 448 5.15 26.65 2.41
C ALA A 448 3.76 26.00 2.31
N SER A 449 3.14 26.02 1.13
CA SER A 449 1.73 25.61 0.94
C SER A 449 1.44 24.14 1.27
N TRP A 450 2.43 23.28 1.08
CA TRP A 450 2.35 21.84 1.37
C TRP A 450 3.53 21.40 2.25
N GLY A 451 4.76 21.77 1.90
CA GLY A 451 6.00 21.22 2.44
C GLY A 451 6.28 21.53 3.91
N ALA A 452 5.67 22.57 4.48
CA ALA A 452 5.90 23.00 5.87
C ALA A 452 4.93 22.34 6.88
N SER A 453 4.23 21.26 6.49
CA SER A 453 3.36 20.53 7.42
C SER A 453 4.14 19.82 8.51
N ASN A 454 3.66 19.94 9.75
CA ASN A 454 4.22 19.25 10.91
C ASN A 454 3.57 17.89 11.18
N ALA A 455 2.66 17.40 10.32
CA ALA A 455 1.89 16.19 10.56
C ALA A 455 2.72 14.89 10.38
N GLY A 456 3.76 14.90 9.54
CA GLY A 456 4.40 13.70 9.01
C GLY A 456 4.93 12.72 10.08
N SER A 457 5.84 13.16 10.95
CA SER A 457 6.44 12.26 11.96
C SER A 457 5.44 11.71 12.96
N GLY A 458 4.49 12.54 13.42
CA GLY A 458 3.44 12.12 14.35
C GLY A 458 2.48 11.10 13.72
N TRP A 459 2.08 11.29 12.46
CA TRP A 459 1.23 10.33 11.76
C TRP A 459 1.96 9.01 11.50
N LEU A 460 3.23 9.03 11.08
CA LEU A 460 4.05 7.81 10.97
C LEU A 460 4.10 7.05 12.31
N CYS A 461 4.22 7.75 13.43
CA CYS A 461 4.16 7.15 14.75
C CYS A 461 2.82 6.46 15.04
N SER A 462 1.70 6.94 14.47
CA SER A 462 0.40 6.27 14.56
C SER A 462 0.41 4.90 13.86
N ASN A 463 0.96 4.79 12.64
CA ASN A 463 1.06 3.49 11.96
C ASN A 463 1.89 2.47 12.75
N LEU A 464 3.00 2.91 13.36
CA LEU A 464 3.83 2.07 14.23
C LEU A 464 3.05 1.63 15.49
N TRP A 465 2.31 2.56 16.11
CA TRP A 465 1.47 2.24 17.24
C TRP A 465 0.36 1.24 16.88
N ASP A 466 -0.29 1.38 15.72
CA ASP A 466 -1.34 0.46 15.29
C ASP A 466 -0.83 -0.99 15.22
N HIS A 467 0.39 -1.22 14.70
CA HIS A 467 0.98 -2.57 14.73
C HIS A 467 1.06 -3.13 16.16
N PHE A 468 1.46 -2.29 17.14
CA PHE A 468 1.42 -2.69 18.55
C PHE A 468 -0.02 -2.93 19.04
N ALA A 469 -0.97 -2.05 18.73
CA ALA A 469 -2.36 -2.16 19.17
C ALA A 469 -3.01 -3.48 18.70
N PHE A 470 -2.69 -3.93 17.49
CA PHE A 470 -3.18 -5.19 16.92
C PHE A 470 -2.38 -6.43 17.33
N SER A 471 -1.07 -6.33 17.58
CA SER A 471 -0.24 -7.47 17.98
C SER A 471 -0.16 -7.71 19.49
N GLN A 472 -0.29 -6.65 20.29
CA GLN A 472 0.03 -6.61 21.72
C GLN A 472 1.46 -7.09 22.06
N ASP A 473 2.40 -6.99 21.10
CA ASP A 473 3.79 -7.40 21.31
C ASP A 473 4.60 -6.33 22.06
N LEU A 474 4.91 -6.61 23.33
CA LEU A 474 5.71 -5.71 24.17
C LEU A 474 7.17 -5.59 23.73
N ASN A 475 7.74 -6.58 23.03
CA ASN A 475 9.09 -6.49 22.50
C ASN A 475 9.12 -5.52 21.32
N TYR A 476 8.14 -5.63 20.42
CA TYR A 476 7.95 -4.65 19.36
C TYR A 476 7.73 -3.25 19.94
N LEU A 477 6.83 -3.08 20.92
CA LEU A 477 6.59 -1.79 21.57
C LEU A 477 7.88 -1.20 22.14
N LYS A 478 8.67 -2.00 22.86
CA LYS A 478 9.98 -1.60 23.37
C LYS A 478 10.92 -1.13 22.26
N SER A 479 10.90 -1.79 21.10
CA SER A 479 11.75 -1.45 19.96
C SER A 479 11.38 -0.14 19.27
N ILE A 480 10.09 0.22 19.23
CA ILE A 480 9.61 1.47 18.60
C ILE A 480 9.46 2.63 19.58
N TYR A 481 9.44 2.36 20.88
CA TYR A 481 9.25 3.38 21.90
C TYR A 481 10.22 4.57 21.81
N PRO A 482 11.54 4.39 21.54
CA PRO A 482 12.44 5.52 21.31
C PRO A 482 12.03 6.41 20.12
N VAL A 483 11.46 5.81 19.06
CA VAL A 483 10.96 6.55 17.89
C VAL A 483 9.76 7.40 18.27
N LEU A 484 8.75 6.79 18.93
CA LEU A 484 7.55 7.49 19.40
C LEU A 484 7.90 8.62 20.38
N LYS A 485 8.74 8.32 21.38
CA LYS A 485 9.22 9.28 22.38
C LYS A 485 9.95 10.44 21.71
N GLY A 486 10.87 10.18 20.79
CA GLY A 486 11.63 11.22 20.10
C GLY A 486 10.75 12.17 19.27
N SER A 487 9.68 11.67 18.66
CA SER A 487 8.70 12.53 17.98
C SER A 487 7.89 13.35 18.99
N ALA A 488 7.48 12.73 20.11
CA ALA A 488 6.77 13.45 21.17
C ALA A 488 7.65 14.53 21.84
N GLU A 489 8.96 14.30 21.98
CA GLU A 489 9.93 15.30 22.45
C GLU A 489 9.99 16.52 21.52
N PHE A 490 9.91 16.29 20.20
CA PHE A 490 9.82 17.37 19.22
C PHE A 490 8.57 18.21 19.44
N TYR A 491 7.38 17.62 19.39
CA TYR A 491 6.15 18.39 19.57
C TYR A 491 6.13 19.07 20.95
N LYS A 492 6.51 18.36 22.02
CA LYS A 492 6.62 18.94 23.36
C LYS A 492 7.48 20.21 23.39
N SER A 493 8.58 20.22 22.64
CA SER A 493 9.55 21.32 22.55
C SER A 493 9.13 22.42 21.56
N ALA A 494 8.43 22.09 20.48
CA ALA A 494 8.11 22.99 19.39
C ALA A 494 6.79 23.76 19.58
N LEU A 495 5.86 23.20 20.38
CA LEU A 495 4.58 23.84 20.70
C LEU A 495 4.78 25.22 21.34
N VAL A 496 4.00 26.20 20.87
CA VAL A 496 3.95 27.56 21.40
C VAL A 496 2.57 27.88 21.94
N LYS A 497 2.48 28.82 22.88
CA LYS A 497 1.20 29.27 23.41
C LYS A 497 0.54 30.23 22.44
N ASP A 498 -0.69 29.92 22.01
CA ASP A 498 -1.57 30.87 21.37
C ASP A 498 -2.06 31.89 22.42
N PRO A 499 -1.75 33.20 22.26
CA PRO A 499 -2.18 34.21 23.22
C PRO A 499 -3.70 34.42 23.24
N LYS A 500 -4.44 34.07 22.18
CA LYS A 500 -5.90 34.25 22.13
C LYS A 500 -6.63 33.21 22.98
N THR A 501 -6.31 31.94 22.78
CA THR A 501 -7.00 30.82 23.45
C THR A 501 -6.28 30.30 24.69
N GLY A 502 -4.97 30.59 24.81
CA GLY A 502 -4.10 30.02 25.83
C GLY A 502 -3.62 28.60 25.52
N TRP A 503 -4.05 27.99 24.41
CA TRP A 503 -3.66 26.63 24.03
C TRP A 503 -2.22 26.55 23.53
N LEU A 504 -1.65 25.35 23.60
CA LEU A 504 -0.35 25.00 23.05
C LEU A 504 -0.53 24.42 21.65
N VAL A 505 0.06 25.06 20.64
CA VAL A 505 -0.18 24.82 19.21
C VAL A 505 1.12 24.76 18.42
N THR A 506 1.11 24.09 17.27
CA THR A 506 2.20 24.12 16.30
C THR A 506 2.17 25.45 15.53
N SER A 507 3.35 26.01 15.23
CA SER A 507 3.44 27.24 14.43
C SER A 507 4.88 27.47 13.92
N PRO A 508 5.07 27.73 12.60
CA PRO A 508 4.07 27.62 11.54
C PRO A 508 3.68 26.16 11.25
N SER A 509 2.53 25.94 10.62
CA SER A 509 2.14 24.67 10.00
C SER A 509 1.07 24.90 8.94
N VAL A 510 0.67 23.84 8.22
CA VAL A 510 -0.43 23.83 7.25
C VAL A 510 -1.41 22.70 7.54
N SER A 511 -2.67 22.85 7.11
CA SER A 511 -3.55 21.70 6.89
C SER A 511 -3.24 21.18 5.47
N PRO A 512 -2.57 20.03 5.30
CA PRO A 512 -2.17 19.57 3.97
C PRO A 512 -3.41 19.36 3.09
N GLU A 513 -3.48 19.87 1.85
CA GLU A 513 -2.68 20.94 1.23
C GLU A 513 -3.60 22.14 0.93
N ASN A 514 -4.45 22.49 1.89
CA ASN A 514 -5.55 23.42 1.67
C ASN A 514 -5.12 24.88 1.90
N THR A 515 -5.87 25.79 1.29
CA THR A 515 -5.64 27.23 1.32
C THR A 515 -6.92 27.94 1.77
N PHE A 516 -6.74 29.07 2.44
CA PHE A 516 -7.84 29.90 2.93
C PHE A 516 -7.67 31.38 2.56
N TYR A 517 -8.79 32.10 2.54
CA TYR A 517 -8.84 33.55 2.34
C TYR A 517 -8.55 34.30 3.65
N LEU A 518 -7.74 35.35 3.53
CA LEU A 518 -7.49 36.33 4.57
C LEU A 518 -8.46 37.52 4.44
N PRO A 519 -8.69 38.29 5.53
CA PRO A 519 -9.53 39.50 5.48
C PRO A 519 -9.05 40.56 4.48
N ASN A 520 -7.76 40.56 4.13
CA ASN A 520 -7.17 41.45 3.14
C ASN A 520 -7.42 41.02 1.67
N GLY A 521 -8.19 39.96 1.45
CA GLY A 521 -8.53 39.42 0.12
C GLY A 521 -7.46 38.51 -0.50
N LYS A 522 -6.28 38.37 0.11
CA LYS A 522 -5.25 37.42 -0.31
C LYS A 522 -5.52 36.03 0.26
N THR A 523 -4.69 35.07 -0.13
CA THR A 523 -4.76 33.69 0.35
C THR A 523 -3.49 33.28 1.08
N ALA A 524 -3.61 32.32 1.99
CA ALA A 524 -2.50 31.68 2.67
C ALA A 524 -2.85 30.22 3.00
N SER A 525 -1.82 29.39 3.22
CA SER A 525 -1.93 28.03 3.74
C SER A 525 -1.30 27.91 5.13
N ILE A 526 -0.28 28.74 5.41
CA ILE A 526 0.41 28.74 6.70
C ILE A 526 -0.49 29.32 7.77
N SER A 527 -0.60 28.59 8.87
CA SER A 527 -1.42 28.93 10.03
C SER A 527 -0.74 28.50 11.34
N MET A 528 -1.42 28.76 12.44
CA MET A 528 -1.05 28.26 13.76
C MET A 528 -2.10 27.25 14.22
N GLY A 529 -1.63 26.06 14.64
CA GLY A 529 -2.46 24.98 15.18
C GLY A 529 -3.54 24.46 14.25
N PRO A 530 -3.29 24.13 12.96
CA PRO A 530 -4.30 23.50 12.12
C PRO A 530 -4.86 22.24 12.81
N THR A 531 -6.14 21.94 12.60
CA THR A 531 -6.85 20.92 13.39
C THR A 531 -6.19 19.54 13.33
N ILE A 532 -5.62 19.15 12.19
CA ILE A 532 -4.86 17.91 12.04
C ILE A 532 -3.66 17.81 13.01
N ASP A 533 -2.89 18.88 13.17
CA ASP A 533 -1.73 18.88 14.07
C ASP A 533 -2.17 18.68 15.53
N ASN A 534 -3.27 19.32 15.92
CA ASN A 534 -3.80 19.21 17.28
C ASN A 534 -4.24 17.76 17.58
N GLN A 535 -4.86 17.11 16.60
CA GLN A 535 -5.28 15.71 16.69
C GLN A 535 -4.07 14.76 16.76
N ILE A 536 -3.07 14.94 15.90
CA ILE A 536 -1.84 14.13 15.88
C ILE A 536 -1.05 14.27 17.18
N VAL A 537 -0.84 15.49 17.67
CA VAL A 537 -0.11 15.73 18.93
C VAL A 537 -0.83 15.06 20.10
N ARG A 538 -2.15 15.19 20.17
CA ARG A 538 -2.96 14.56 21.21
C ARG A 538 -2.84 13.04 21.18
N GLU A 539 -2.94 12.43 20.00
CA GLU A 539 -2.83 10.99 19.84
C GLU A 539 -1.42 10.48 20.19
N LEU A 540 -0.39 11.10 19.62
CA LEU A 540 1.01 10.73 19.89
C LEU A 540 1.35 10.79 21.38
N PHE A 541 0.94 11.86 22.07
CA PHE A 541 1.20 11.99 23.51
C PHE A 541 0.51 10.87 24.29
N ASN A 542 -0.76 10.56 23.98
CA ASN A 542 -1.48 9.45 24.61
C ASN A 542 -0.82 8.08 24.33
N HIS A 543 -0.33 7.85 23.11
CA HIS A 543 0.41 6.63 22.77
C HIS A 543 1.70 6.51 23.57
N VAL A 544 2.49 7.58 23.69
CA VAL A 544 3.73 7.57 24.48
C VAL A 544 3.45 7.38 25.96
N ILE A 545 2.44 8.04 26.53
CA ILE A 545 1.99 7.85 27.91
C ILE A 545 1.61 6.38 28.16
N THR A 546 0.84 5.79 27.24
CA THR A 546 0.40 4.39 27.34
C THR A 546 1.59 3.44 27.22
N ALA A 547 2.49 3.68 26.26
CA ALA A 547 3.70 2.90 26.07
C ALA A 547 4.61 2.93 27.31
N ALA A 548 4.84 4.12 27.86
CA ALA A 548 5.66 4.33 29.06
C ALA A 548 5.10 3.54 30.25
N LYS A 549 3.78 3.55 30.45
CA LYS A 549 3.09 2.76 31.49
C LYS A 549 3.25 1.26 31.28
N LEU A 550 3.02 0.77 30.06
CA LEU A 550 3.13 -0.65 29.72
C LEU A 550 4.56 -1.19 29.87
N LEU A 551 5.55 -0.38 29.45
CA LEU A 551 6.98 -0.71 29.54
C LEU A 551 7.59 -0.38 30.91
N LYS A 552 6.84 0.27 31.80
CA LYS A 552 7.29 0.74 33.13
C LYS A 552 8.56 1.60 33.05
N THR A 553 8.56 2.57 32.14
CA THR A 553 9.69 3.50 31.90
C THR A 553 9.21 4.95 31.85
N ASP A 554 10.12 5.92 31.95
CA ASP A 554 9.88 7.35 31.64
C ASP A 554 8.68 8.00 32.34
N ALA A 555 8.41 7.63 33.60
CA ALA A 555 7.28 8.15 34.37
C ALA A 555 7.23 9.70 34.41
N THR A 556 8.39 10.36 34.62
CA THR A 556 8.48 11.84 34.62
C THR A 556 8.15 12.45 33.27
N PHE A 557 8.60 11.83 32.17
CA PHE A 557 8.30 12.32 30.83
C PHE A 557 6.81 12.14 30.53
N SER A 558 6.24 10.96 30.83
CA SER A 558 4.82 10.68 30.71
C SER A 558 3.97 11.71 31.47
N ALA A 559 4.28 11.99 32.74
CA ALA A 559 3.57 12.99 33.53
C ALA A 559 3.65 14.40 32.90
N SER A 560 4.79 14.76 32.30
CA SER A 560 4.94 16.04 31.61
C SER A 560 4.10 16.14 30.32
N LEU A 561 3.84 15.01 29.65
CA LEU A 561 2.94 14.96 28.49
C LEU A 561 1.48 15.03 28.93
N GLU A 562 1.11 14.33 30.00
CA GLU A 562 -0.23 14.40 30.62
C GLU A 562 -0.59 15.84 31.00
N GLU A 563 0.36 16.59 31.57
CA GLU A 563 0.15 17.99 31.91
C GLU A 563 -0.05 18.86 30.65
N LYS A 564 0.79 18.70 29.63
CA LYS A 564 0.67 19.45 28.37
C LYS A 564 -0.64 19.17 27.63
N LEU A 565 -1.14 17.94 27.67
CA LEU A 565 -2.41 17.54 27.03
C LEU A 565 -3.61 18.39 27.49
N LYS A 566 -3.58 18.92 28.72
CA LYS A 566 -4.62 19.83 29.26
C LYS A 566 -4.69 21.16 28.51
N SER A 567 -3.59 21.56 27.87
CA SER A 567 -3.46 22.82 27.13
C SER A 567 -3.43 22.64 25.61
N ILE A 568 -3.46 21.40 25.08
CA ILE A 568 -3.60 21.18 23.63
C ILE A 568 -5.05 21.51 23.22
N PRO A 569 -5.29 22.13 22.05
CA PRO A 569 -6.65 22.43 21.57
C PRO A 569 -7.56 21.19 21.58
N PRO A 570 -8.88 21.37 21.70
CA PRO A 570 -9.81 20.25 21.59
C PRO A 570 -9.65 19.51 20.26
N VAL A 571 -10.13 18.27 20.20
CA VAL A 571 -10.02 17.41 19.01
C VAL A 571 -10.57 18.07 17.75
N GLY A 572 -11.62 18.87 17.88
CA GLY A 572 -12.15 19.71 16.82
C GLY A 572 -13.01 20.83 17.40
N LEU A 573 -13.11 21.92 16.65
CA LEU A 573 -14.05 23.01 16.90
C LEU A 573 -15.16 22.92 15.85
N ILE A 574 -16.39 23.22 16.26
CA ILE A 574 -17.53 23.27 15.34
C ILE A 574 -17.67 24.71 14.85
N SER A 575 -17.63 24.92 13.54
CA SER A 575 -17.84 26.21 12.87
C SER A 575 -19.30 26.67 13.00
N LYS A 576 -19.56 27.93 12.64
CA LYS A 576 -20.94 28.47 12.65
C LYS A 576 -21.88 27.75 11.68
N ASP A 577 -21.35 27.20 10.58
CA ASP A 577 -22.11 26.39 9.63
C ASP A 577 -22.25 24.91 10.05
N GLY A 578 -21.71 24.55 11.20
CA GLY A 578 -21.85 23.23 11.83
C GLY A 578 -20.85 22.19 11.34
N ARG A 579 -19.88 22.54 10.51
CA ARG A 579 -18.75 21.67 10.11
C ARG A 579 -17.67 21.64 11.19
N ILE A 580 -16.70 20.75 11.05
CA ILE A 580 -15.46 20.84 11.83
C ILE A 580 -14.57 21.91 11.19
N GLN A 581 -14.07 22.84 12.00
CA GLN A 581 -13.11 23.84 11.54
C GLN A 581 -11.78 23.19 11.15
N GLU A 582 -11.28 23.52 9.96
CA GLU A 582 -10.00 23.01 9.48
C GLU A 582 -8.80 23.71 10.15
N TRP A 583 -8.99 24.96 10.55
CA TRP A 583 -8.03 25.77 11.30
C TRP A 583 -8.68 26.25 12.61
N LEU A 584 -7.90 26.77 13.57
CA LEU A 584 -8.46 27.33 14.82
C LEU A 584 -9.29 28.61 14.58
N GLU A 585 -8.97 29.32 13.52
CA GLU A 585 -9.79 30.42 13.02
C GLU A 585 -10.75 29.85 11.97
N ASP A 586 -11.99 30.33 11.98
CA ASP A 586 -13.05 29.92 11.05
C ASP A 586 -12.86 30.59 9.68
N TYR A 587 -11.72 30.31 9.04
CA TYR A 587 -11.36 30.88 7.75
C TYR A 587 -12.28 30.38 6.63
N LYS A 588 -12.53 31.23 5.64
CA LYS A 588 -13.16 30.82 4.38
C LYS A 588 -12.16 30.07 3.51
N GLU A 589 -12.48 28.84 3.17
CA GLU A 589 -11.69 27.99 2.26
C GLU A 589 -11.70 28.53 0.83
N THR A 590 -10.59 28.34 0.11
CA THR A 590 -10.55 28.62 -1.34
C THR A 590 -11.14 27.50 -2.17
N ASP A 591 -11.11 26.28 -1.65
CA ASP A 591 -11.64 25.07 -2.29
C ASP A 591 -12.41 24.21 -1.28
N PRO A 592 -13.72 24.41 -1.14
CA PRO A 592 -14.54 23.61 -0.22
C PRO A 592 -14.62 22.12 -0.58
N GLN A 593 -14.30 21.74 -1.81
CA GLN A 593 -14.29 20.35 -2.30
C GLN A 593 -12.86 19.78 -2.40
N HIS A 594 -11.91 20.40 -1.69
CA HIS A 594 -10.51 20.01 -1.71
C HIS A 594 -10.31 18.52 -1.44
N ARG A 595 -9.35 17.92 -2.16
CA ARG A 595 -9.07 16.48 -2.11
C ARG A 595 -8.61 16.00 -0.73
N HIS A 596 -7.92 16.83 0.05
CA HIS A 596 -7.56 16.52 1.43
C HIS A 596 -8.70 16.88 2.38
N ILE A 597 -8.90 16.04 3.38
CA ILE A 597 -9.83 16.28 4.50
C ILE A 597 -9.08 16.10 5.83
N SER A 598 -7.92 16.73 5.91
CA SER A 598 -6.90 16.53 6.95
C SER A 598 -7.42 16.74 8.37
N HIS A 599 -8.32 17.71 8.57
CA HIS A 599 -8.95 17.99 9.86
C HIS A 599 -9.93 16.91 10.35
N LEU A 600 -10.18 15.87 9.55
CA LEU A 600 -10.89 14.66 9.97
C LEU A 600 -9.97 13.49 10.33
N TYR A 601 -8.66 13.70 10.47
CA TYR A 601 -7.73 12.68 10.99
C TYR A 601 -8.23 12.03 12.29
N GLY A 602 -8.88 12.82 13.15
CA GLY A 602 -9.51 12.36 14.38
C GLY A 602 -10.63 11.31 14.19
N VAL A 603 -11.29 11.28 13.03
CA VAL A 603 -12.27 10.23 12.65
C VAL A 603 -11.54 8.96 12.21
N TYR A 604 -10.56 9.10 11.31
CA TYR A 604 -9.71 8.02 10.80
C TYR A 604 -8.35 8.61 10.37
N PRO A 605 -7.20 7.95 10.64
CA PRO A 605 -7.04 6.60 11.20
C PRO A 605 -7.13 6.50 12.72
N ALA A 606 -7.14 7.63 13.43
CA ALA A 606 -7.11 7.66 14.89
C ALA A 606 -8.38 7.03 15.52
N GLY A 607 -9.10 7.81 16.32
CA GLY A 607 -10.31 7.40 17.00
C GLY A 607 -10.72 8.43 18.03
N LEU A 608 -10.38 9.70 17.75
CA LEU A 608 -10.65 10.83 18.62
C LEU A 608 -12.07 11.40 18.39
N ILE A 609 -12.65 11.12 17.22
CA ILE A 609 -14.00 11.49 16.84
C ILE A 609 -14.79 10.23 16.51
N THR A 610 -15.73 9.84 17.39
CA THR A 610 -16.61 8.68 17.16
C THR A 610 -18.08 9.05 17.41
N PRO A 611 -19.03 8.33 16.78
CA PRO A 611 -20.46 8.51 17.07
C PRO A 611 -20.87 8.16 18.50
N VAL A 612 -20.05 7.40 19.24
CA VAL A 612 -20.36 6.95 20.60
C VAL A 612 -19.80 7.92 21.63
N THR A 613 -18.53 8.32 21.52
CA THR A 613 -17.86 9.14 22.55
C THR A 613 -17.89 10.63 22.26
N THR A 614 -18.01 11.04 20.99
CA THR A 614 -18.06 12.45 20.59
C THR A 614 -19.15 12.72 19.54
N PRO A 615 -20.43 12.44 19.82
CA PRO A 615 -21.50 12.46 18.82
C PRO A 615 -21.66 13.82 18.12
N ALA A 616 -21.48 14.95 18.83
CA ALA A 616 -21.57 16.28 18.23
C ALA A 616 -20.47 16.52 17.16
N LEU A 617 -19.25 16.06 17.42
CA LEU A 617 -18.16 16.14 16.43
C LEU A 617 -18.37 15.15 15.29
N ALA A 618 -18.95 13.97 15.54
CA ALA A 618 -19.28 13.02 14.48
C ALA A 618 -20.32 13.60 13.51
N GLU A 619 -21.36 14.27 14.00
CA GLU A 619 -22.33 14.97 13.14
C GLU A 619 -21.70 16.15 12.39
N ALA A 620 -20.80 16.90 13.02
CA ALA A 620 -20.04 17.95 12.35
C ALA A 620 -19.12 17.40 11.24
N ALA A 621 -18.51 16.23 11.47
CA ALA A 621 -17.70 15.53 10.47
C ALA A 621 -18.54 15.08 9.26
N LYS A 622 -19.77 14.59 9.48
CA LYS A 622 -20.71 14.29 8.37
C LYS A 622 -20.98 15.54 7.53
N LYS A 623 -21.28 16.67 8.17
CA LYS A 623 -21.48 17.95 7.47
C LYS A 623 -20.24 18.40 6.69
N THR A 624 -19.05 18.23 7.26
CA THR A 624 -17.79 18.46 6.55
C THR A 624 -17.71 17.61 5.28
N LEU A 625 -17.99 16.31 5.37
CA LEU A 625 -17.92 15.39 4.23
C LEU A 625 -18.94 15.71 3.14
N GLU A 626 -20.15 16.13 3.51
CA GLU A 626 -21.14 16.53 2.50
C GLU A 626 -20.70 17.77 1.71
N VAL A 627 -20.02 18.72 2.34
CA VAL A 627 -19.45 19.89 1.63
C VAL A 627 -18.23 19.50 0.79
N ARG A 628 -17.36 18.62 1.30
CA ARG A 628 -16.21 18.07 0.56
C ARG A 628 -16.60 17.25 -0.66
N GLY A 629 -17.82 16.71 -0.67
CA GLY A 629 -18.33 15.85 -1.74
C GLY A 629 -17.62 14.51 -1.82
N ASP A 630 -18.00 13.69 -2.81
CA ASP A 630 -17.57 12.29 -2.92
C ASP A 630 -16.46 12.03 -3.95
N ASP A 631 -16.10 13.03 -4.75
CA ASP A 631 -15.11 12.87 -5.83
C ASP A 631 -13.71 13.32 -5.37
N GLY A 632 -12.69 12.95 -6.13
CA GLY A 632 -11.27 13.23 -5.87
C GLY A 632 -10.38 12.23 -6.60
N PRO A 633 -9.05 12.29 -6.42
CA PRO A 633 -8.18 11.17 -6.79
C PRO A 633 -8.56 9.93 -5.96
N SER A 634 -8.20 8.73 -6.43
CA SER A 634 -8.63 7.47 -5.80
C SER A 634 -8.34 7.37 -4.30
N TRP A 635 -7.18 7.86 -3.84
CA TRP A 635 -6.86 7.90 -2.41
C TRP A 635 -7.82 8.79 -1.61
N SER A 636 -8.27 9.90 -2.18
CA SER A 636 -9.22 10.82 -1.52
C SER A 636 -10.59 10.16 -1.40
N ILE A 637 -11.07 9.51 -2.47
CA ILE A 637 -12.33 8.76 -2.46
C ILE A 637 -12.25 7.60 -1.44
N ALA A 638 -11.12 6.89 -1.38
CA ALA A 638 -10.87 5.84 -0.39
C ALA A 638 -10.85 6.39 1.05
N TYR A 639 -10.26 7.58 1.26
CA TYR A 639 -10.26 8.21 2.57
C TYR A 639 -11.68 8.62 3.01
N LYS A 640 -12.46 9.18 2.09
CA LYS A 640 -13.88 9.48 2.30
C LYS A 640 -14.68 8.21 2.64
N GLN A 641 -14.42 7.10 1.94
CA GLN A 641 -15.05 5.80 2.24
C GLN A 641 -14.79 5.40 3.70
N LEU A 642 -13.54 5.51 4.16
CA LEU A 642 -13.14 5.22 5.54
C LEU A 642 -13.86 6.12 6.56
N PHE A 643 -13.97 7.42 6.28
CA PHE A 643 -14.69 8.34 7.16
C PHE A 643 -16.17 7.98 7.27
N TRP A 644 -16.85 7.72 6.15
CA TRP A 644 -18.26 7.32 6.19
C TRP A 644 -18.47 5.96 6.88
N ALA A 645 -17.53 5.02 6.73
CA ALA A 645 -17.54 3.77 7.49
C ALA A 645 -17.42 4.01 9.01
N ARG A 646 -16.48 4.86 9.45
CA ARG A 646 -16.32 5.25 10.86
C ARG A 646 -17.51 6.03 11.42
N LEU A 647 -18.23 6.75 10.56
CA LEU A 647 -19.46 7.49 10.91
C LEU A 647 -20.73 6.64 10.79
N LEU A 648 -20.58 5.33 10.56
CA LEU A 648 -21.62 4.30 10.52
C LEU A 648 -22.61 4.43 9.36
N ASP A 649 -22.21 5.08 8.26
CA ASP A 649 -22.99 5.14 7.02
C ASP A 649 -22.44 4.16 5.98
N GLY A 650 -22.92 2.92 6.05
CA GLY A 650 -22.52 1.86 5.14
C GLY A 650 -22.89 2.12 3.68
N ASN A 651 -24.03 2.77 3.44
CA ASN A 651 -24.51 3.03 2.08
C ASN A 651 -23.67 4.10 1.39
N ARG A 652 -23.29 5.16 2.10
CA ARG A 652 -22.39 6.19 1.57
C ARG A 652 -20.97 5.65 1.37
N ALA A 653 -20.47 4.83 2.30
CA ALA A 653 -19.21 4.13 2.12
C ALA A 653 -19.23 3.20 0.88
N PHE A 654 -20.31 2.47 0.66
CA PHE A 654 -20.46 1.62 -0.54
C PHE A 654 -20.57 2.41 -1.84
N LYS A 655 -21.23 3.58 -1.83
CA LYS A 655 -21.22 4.50 -2.97
C LYS A 655 -19.79 4.89 -3.34
N LEU A 656 -18.96 5.26 -2.37
CA LEU A 656 -17.57 5.63 -2.61
C LEU A 656 -16.72 4.46 -3.08
N LEU A 657 -16.97 3.23 -2.60
CA LEU A 657 -16.35 2.03 -3.16
C LEU A 657 -16.68 1.87 -4.66
N ARG A 658 -17.93 2.15 -5.07
CA ARG A 658 -18.32 2.13 -6.48
C ARG A 658 -17.62 3.22 -7.29
N GLU A 659 -17.46 4.42 -6.74
CA GLU A 659 -16.70 5.49 -7.39
C GLU A 659 -15.21 5.13 -7.56
N ILE A 660 -14.58 4.50 -6.57
CA ILE A 660 -13.20 3.99 -6.70
C ILE A 660 -13.12 2.91 -7.78
N LEU A 661 -14.10 2.00 -7.84
CA LEU A 661 -14.15 0.92 -8.82
C LEU A 661 -14.62 1.35 -10.22
N LYS A 662 -14.74 2.67 -10.47
CA LYS A 662 -15.06 3.22 -11.78
C LYS A 662 -13.87 3.03 -12.74
N PRO A 663 -14.06 2.40 -13.91
CA PRO A 663 -13.00 2.26 -14.91
C PRO A 663 -12.49 3.60 -15.42
N THR A 664 -11.18 3.72 -15.62
CA THR A 664 -10.53 4.84 -16.32
C THR A 664 -9.31 4.35 -17.09
N LEU A 665 -8.93 5.11 -18.14
CA LEU A 665 -7.69 4.93 -18.90
C LEU A 665 -6.79 6.17 -18.85
N ARG A 666 -7.15 7.17 -18.04
CA ARG A 666 -6.36 8.39 -17.86
C ARG A 666 -5.03 8.07 -17.16
N THR A 667 -3.94 8.59 -17.68
CA THR A 667 -2.58 8.44 -17.12
C THR A 667 -1.88 9.79 -16.93
N ASP A 668 -2.59 10.89 -17.15
CA ASP A 668 -2.15 12.24 -16.82
C ASP A 668 -2.10 12.45 -15.30
N MET A 669 -1.15 13.27 -14.82
CA MET A 669 -1.09 13.64 -13.40
C MET A 669 -2.31 14.48 -13.00
N ASN A 670 -3.04 14.02 -12.00
CA ASN A 670 -4.27 14.62 -11.52
C ASN A 670 -4.17 15.05 -10.05
N TYR A 671 -4.59 16.27 -9.77
CA TYR A 671 -4.64 16.86 -8.42
C TYR A 671 -6.08 17.19 -7.98
N GLY A 672 -7.09 16.72 -8.69
CA GLY A 672 -8.50 16.98 -8.41
C GLY A 672 -9.40 15.76 -8.65
N ALA A 673 -10.66 16.01 -9.01
CA ALA A 673 -11.67 14.98 -9.26
C ALA A 673 -11.31 13.98 -10.38
N GLY A 674 -11.97 12.83 -10.39
CA GLY A 674 -11.86 11.84 -11.47
C GLY A 674 -10.89 10.68 -11.19
N GLY A 675 -10.82 10.23 -9.94
CA GLY A 675 -10.20 8.96 -9.58
C GLY A 675 -11.00 7.75 -10.10
N GLY A 676 -10.40 6.57 -10.00
CA GLY A 676 -11.01 5.31 -10.40
C GLY A 676 -10.05 4.13 -10.28
N VAL A 677 -10.23 3.13 -11.15
CA VAL A 677 -9.32 1.99 -11.33
C VAL A 677 -9.09 1.71 -12.81
N TYR A 678 -7.93 1.15 -13.11
CA TYR A 678 -7.58 0.65 -14.44
C TYR A 678 -8.19 -0.73 -14.71
N PRO A 679 -8.15 -1.22 -15.96
CA PRO A 679 -8.62 -2.56 -16.30
C PRO A 679 -8.00 -3.67 -15.46
N ASN A 680 -6.73 -3.51 -15.03
CA ASN A 680 -6.06 -4.45 -14.13
C ASN A 680 -6.41 -4.32 -12.64
N MET A 681 -7.40 -3.50 -12.29
CA MET A 681 -7.86 -3.16 -10.94
C MET A 681 -6.87 -2.34 -10.08
N LEU A 682 -5.72 -1.90 -10.60
CA LEU A 682 -4.89 -0.92 -9.92
C LEU A 682 -5.62 0.43 -9.85
N SER A 683 -5.53 1.13 -8.72
CA SER A 683 -6.20 2.41 -8.53
C SER A 683 -5.53 3.53 -9.33
N ALA A 684 -6.37 4.43 -9.80
CA ALA A 684 -6.01 5.62 -10.54
C ALA A 684 -6.44 6.84 -9.74
N GLY A 685 -5.49 7.51 -9.10
CA GLY A 685 -5.60 8.94 -8.81
C GLY A 685 -4.77 9.62 -9.88
N PRO A 686 -5.21 9.56 -11.16
CA PRO A 686 -4.36 9.27 -12.30
C PRO A 686 -3.04 10.04 -12.25
N PRO A 687 -1.89 9.41 -12.56
CA PRO A 687 -1.72 8.01 -13.01
C PRO A 687 -1.91 6.97 -11.89
N PHE A 688 -1.40 5.74 -12.11
CA PHE A 688 -1.37 4.68 -11.09
C PHE A 688 -0.72 5.14 -9.79
N GLN A 689 -1.51 5.04 -8.73
CA GLN A 689 -1.14 5.26 -7.33
C GLN A 689 -1.80 4.14 -6.51
N ILE A 690 -1.01 3.40 -5.73
CA ILE A 690 -1.47 2.17 -5.06
C ILE A 690 -2.26 2.43 -3.77
N ASP A 691 -2.09 3.63 -3.20
CA ASP A 691 -2.77 4.09 -1.99
C ASP A 691 -4.30 3.87 -2.06
N GLY A 692 -4.94 4.17 -3.20
CA GLY A 692 -6.36 3.92 -3.42
C GLY A 692 -6.77 2.45 -3.26
N ASN A 693 -5.97 1.49 -3.75
CA ASN A 693 -6.21 0.06 -3.55
C ASN A 693 -6.21 -0.31 -2.05
N PHE A 694 -5.21 0.18 -1.32
CA PHE A 694 -5.03 -0.15 0.09
C PHE A 694 -6.04 0.56 0.99
N GLY A 695 -6.31 1.84 0.75
CA GLY A 695 -7.30 2.62 1.47
C GLY A 695 -8.72 2.09 1.28
N ALA A 696 -9.09 1.73 0.05
CA ALA A 696 -10.42 1.19 -0.23
C ALA A 696 -10.62 -0.21 0.40
N ALA A 697 -9.57 -1.02 0.47
CA ALA A 697 -9.60 -2.28 1.21
C ALA A 697 -9.74 -2.07 2.72
N ALA A 698 -9.06 -1.06 3.28
CA ALA A 698 -9.29 -0.65 4.66
C ALA A 698 -10.74 -0.19 4.87
N GLY A 699 -11.31 0.55 3.91
CA GLY A 699 -12.72 0.96 3.92
C GLY A 699 -13.67 -0.23 3.97
N ILE A 700 -13.45 -1.26 3.14
CA ILE A 700 -14.24 -2.51 3.18
C ILE A 700 -14.10 -3.18 4.55
N ALA A 701 -12.89 -3.25 5.11
CA ALA A 701 -12.68 -3.83 6.43
C ALA A 701 -13.41 -3.04 7.53
N GLU A 702 -13.31 -1.71 7.54
CA GLU A 702 -13.95 -0.82 8.54
C GLU A 702 -15.48 -0.79 8.42
N MET A 703 -16.04 -1.12 7.25
CA MET A 703 -17.49 -1.35 7.09
C MET A 703 -17.95 -2.63 7.80
N LEU A 704 -17.08 -3.64 7.85
CA LEU A 704 -17.36 -4.97 8.40
C LEU A 704 -16.97 -5.13 9.87
N ILE A 705 -15.87 -4.50 10.31
CA ILE A 705 -15.37 -4.58 11.68
C ILE A 705 -14.72 -3.26 12.11
N GLN A 706 -15.02 -2.81 13.32
CA GLN A 706 -14.33 -1.70 13.97
C GLN A 706 -13.85 -2.13 15.36
N SER A 707 -12.69 -1.62 15.78
CA SER A 707 -12.13 -1.96 17.10
C SER A 707 -11.33 -0.83 17.75
N HIS A 708 -11.68 0.42 17.46
CA HIS A 708 -10.92 1.61 17.89
C HIS A 708 -11.52 2.29 19.13
N ASP A 709 -12.83 2.15 19.37
CA ASP A 709 -13.56 2.87 20.42
C ASP A 709 -13.70 2.06 21.74
N GLY A 710 -12.69 1.24 22.06
CA GLY A 710 -12.64 0.45 23.29
C GLY A 710 -13.49 -0.84 23.30
N PHE A 711 -14.08 -1.22 22.17
CA PHE A 711 -14.78 -2.49 21.95
C PHE A 711 -14.62 -2.95 20.50
N ILE A 712 -14.87 -4.24 20.22
CA ILE A 712 -15.00 -4.77 18.86
C ILE A 712 -16.46 -4.61 18.43
N GLU A 713 -16.73 -3.99 17.29
CA GLU A 713 -18.06 -3.90 16.68
C GLU A 713 -18.09 -4.69 15.37
N LEU A 714 -19.08 -5.58 15.25
CA LEU A 714 -19.31 -6.37 14.04
C LEU A 714 -20.43 -5.74 13.21
N LEU A 715 -20.19 -5.59 11.90
CA LEU A 715 -21.05 -4.91 10.94
C LEU A 715 -21.43 -3.46 11.34
N PRO A 716 -20.47 -2.62 11.75
CA PRO A 716 -20.75 -1.24 12.16
C PRO A 716 -21.38 -0.40 11.03
N ALA A 717 -21.00 -0.65 9.77
CA ALA A 717 -21.45 0.12 8.61
C ALA A 717 -21.74 -0.80 7.40
N ILE A 718 -22.59 -1.80 7.60
CA ILE A 718 -22.99 -2.72 6.52
C ILE A 718 -23.94 -2.01 5.50
N PRO A 719 -23.60 -1.99 4.19
CA PRO A 719 -24.48 -1.43 3.17
C PRO A 719 -25.63 -2.37 2.83
N ASP A 720 -26.72 -1.82 2.28
CA ASP A 720 -27.86 -2.59 1.79
C ASP A 720 -27.43 -3.68 0.79
N ALA A 721 -26.44 -3.37 -0.05
CA ALA A 721 -25.87 -4.29 -1.04
C ALA A 721 -25.32 -5.60 -0.44
N TRP A 722 -24.93 -5.61 0.84
CA TRP A 722 -24.31 -6.78 1.50
C TRP A 722 -25.21 -7.39 2.57
N LYS A 723 -26.40 -6.84 2.85
CA LYS A 723 -27.26 -7.32 3.94
C LYS A 723 -27.74 -8.74 3.73
N ALA A 724 -28.10 -9.11 2.51
CA ALA A 724 -28.71 -10.42 2.21
C ALA A 724 -27.87 -11.59 2.73
N PHE A 725 -26.54 -11.54 2.54
CA PHE A 725 -25.63 -12.59 2.97
C PHE A 725 -24.19 -12.13 3.00
N GLY A 726 -23.42 -12.66 3.96
CA GLY A 726 -21.97 -12.74 3.82
C GLY A 726 -21.29 -13.55 4.90
N GLU A 727 -20.03 -13.88 4.63
CA GLU A 727 -19.13 -14.58 5.54
C GLU A 727 -17.72 -14.01 5.37
N ILE A 728 -17.05 -13.74 6.50
CA ILE A 728 -15.63 -13.39 6.51
C ILE A 728 -14.95 -14.11 7.66
N LYS A 729 -13.77 -14.67 7.39
CA LYS A 729 -12.97 -15.42 8.35
C LYS A 729 -11.56 -14.87 8.38
N GLY A 730 -11.01 -14.73 9.58
CA GLY A 730 -9.62 -14.37 9.81
C GLY A 730 -9.30 -12.88 9.83
N LEU A 731 -10.29 -12.00 10.00
CA LEU A 731 -10.04 -10.58 10.28
C LEU A 731 -9.27 -10.42 11.61
N LYS A 732 -8.54 -9.32 11.77
CA LYS A 732 -7.94 -8.93 13.06
C LYS A 732 -8.68 -7.75 13.68
N ALA A 733 -8.67 -7.71 15.01
CA ALA A 733 -9.08 -6.56 15.80
C ALA A 733 -8.01 -6.20 16.84
N ARG A 734 -7.95 -4.93 17.23
CA ARG A 734 -7.06 -4.41 18.29
C ARG A 734 -7.22 -5.24 19.57
N GLY A 735 -6.11 -5.48 20.27
CA GLY A 735 -6.03 -6.42 21.40
C GLY A 735 -5.60 -7.84 21.02
N ASN A 736 -5.11 -8.04 19.80
CA ASN A 736 -4.68 -9.32 19.24
C ASN A 736 -5.79 -10.38 19.19
N PHE A 737 -6.96 -9.96 18.67
CA PHE A 737 -8.06 -10.86 18.38
C PHE A 737 -8.10 -11.21 16.89
N THR A 738 -8.54 -12.43 16.60
CA THR A 738 -8.93 -12.90 15.27
C THR A 738 -10.43 -13.12 15.27
N VAL A 739 -11.09 -12.63 14.22
CA VAL A 739 -12.54 -12.56 14.12
C VAL A 739 -13.00 -13.31 12.88
N ASP A 740 -13.89 -14.27 13.11
CA ASP A 740 -14.71 -14.91 12.08
C ASP A 740 -16.16 -14.50 12.30
N MET A 741 -16.90 -14.24 11.23
CA MET A 741 -18.32 -13.93 11.32
C MET A 741 -19.08 -14.29 10.03
N SER A 742 -20.37 -14.58 10.18
CA SER A 742 -21.32 -14.67 9.08
C SER A 742 -22.62 -13.99 9.44
N TRP A 743 -23.31 -13.49 8.42
CA TRP A 743 -24.55 -12.74 8.57
C TRP A 743 -25.57 -13.06 7.49
N ARG A 744 -26.82 -12.79 7.82
CA ARG A 744 -27.98 -12.76 6.92
C ARG A 744 -28.89 -11.62 7.32
N ASP A 745 -29.55 -11.02 6.34
CA ASP A 745 -30.47 -9.88 6.52
C ASP A 745 -29.88 -8.75 7.38
N GLY A 746 -28.59 -8.48 7.22
CA GLY A 746 -27.84 -7.46 7.95
C GLY A 746 -27.57 -7.78 9.42
N LYS A 747 -27.80 -9.02 9.88
CA LYS A 747 -27.58 -9.44 11.26
C LYS A 747 -26.57 -10.57 11.35
N ILE A 748 -25.65 -10.47 12.31
CA ILE A 748 -24.71 -11.54 12.61
C ILE A 748 -25.49 -12.78 13.08
N THR A 749 -25.27 -13.90 12.38
CA THR A 749 -25.84 -15.22 12.69
C THR A 749 -24.85 -16.14 13.37
N HIS A 750 -23.55 -15.94 13.13
CA HIS A 750 -22.47 -16.68 13.78
C HIS A 750 -21.23 -15.81 13.89
N TYR A 751 -20.47 -15.97 14.97
CA TYR A 751 -19.17 -15.33 15.14
C TYR A 751 -18.24 -16.20 16.00
N ARG A 752 -16.94 -16.00 15.80
CA ARG A 752 -15.87 -16.48 16.68
C ARG A 752 -14.90 -15.33 16.94
N ILE A 753 -14.67 -15.01 18.21
CA ILE A 753 -13.59 -14.13 18.64
C ILE A 753 -12.52 -15.01 19.28
N ALA A 754 -11.33 -15.05 18.69
CA ALA A 754 -10.21 -15.85 19.16
C ALA A 754 -8.99 -15.00 19.52
N SER A 755 -8.16 -15.45 20.45
CA SER A 755 -6.87 -14.83 20.78
C SER A 755 -5.85 -15.88 21.22
N PRO A 756 -4.53 -15.58 21.23
CA PRO A 756 -3.51 -16.54 21.64
C PRO A 756 -3.71 -17.08 23.06
N LYS A 757 -4.24 -16.24 23.95
CA LYS A 757 -4.67 -16.58 25.31
C LYS A 757 -6.11 -16.08 25.50
N PRO A 758 -7.04 -16.90 26.02
CA PRO A 758 -8.39 -16.45 26.34
C PRO A 758 -8.36 -15.20 27.21
N GLN A 759 -9.08 -14.16 26.81
CA GLN A 759 -9.15 -12.89 27.52
C GLN A 759 -10.53 -12.26 27.34
N LYS A 760 -10.89 -11.38 28.28
CA LYS A 760 -12.16 -10.65 28.25
C LYS A 760 -12.12 -9.57 27.16
N VAL A 761 -13.21 -9.41 26.43
CA VAL A 761 -13.35 -8.37 25.40
C VAL A 761 -14.78 -7.85 25.35
N LYS A 762 -14.93 -6.54 25.14
CA LYS A 762 -16.23 -5.92 24.86
C LYS A 762 -16.55 -6.12 23.38
N LEU A 763 -17.71 -6.70 23.10
CA LEU A 763 -18.18 -7.01 21.75
C LEU A 763 -19.55 -6.38 21.54
N LYS A 764 -19.67 -5.49 20.57
CA LYS A 764 -20.94 -4.95 20.08
C LYS A 764 -21.37 -5.73 18.85
N ILE A 765 -22.53 -6.38 18.96
CA ILE A 765 -23.09 -7.27 17.95
C ILE A 765 -24.59 -7.02 17.84
N ASN A 766 -25.10 -6.84 16.62
CA ASN A 766 -26.52 -6.57 16.36
C ASN A 766 -27.08 -5.42 17.23
N GLY A 767 -26.27 -4.38 17.45
CA GLY A 767 -26.63 -3.21 18.28
C GLY A 767 -26.45 -3.38 19.80
N ILE A 768 -26.10 -4.58 20.29
CA ILE A 768 -26.00 -4.87 21.73
C ILE A 768 -24.53 -5.01 22.14
N LEU A 769 -24.11 -4.23 23.14
CA LEU A 769 -22.78 -4.33 23.74
C LEU A 769 -22.76 -5.40 24.83
N ASN A 770 -21.90 -6.40 24.66
CA ASN A 770 -21.70 -7.51 25.58
C ASN A 770 -20.24 -7.62 26.01
N GLN A 771 -19.98 -8.31 27.12
CA GLN A 771 -18.64 -8.73 27.49
C GLN A 771 -18.54 -10.25 27.36
N ILE A 772 -17.57 -10.71 26.56
CA ILE A 772 -17.34 -12.13 26.32
C ILE A 772 -15.90 -12.51 26.67
N THR A 773 -15.62 -13.81 26.73
CA THR A 773 -14.27 -14.35 26.77
C THR A 773 -13.93 -14.95 25.41
N SER A 774 -12.82 -14.54 24.81
CA SER A 774 -12.36 -15.08 23.54
C SER A 774 -11.98 -16.56 23.66
N THR A 775 -12.17 -17.30 22.56
CA THR A 775 -11.65 -18.66 22.42
C THR A 775 -10.14 -18.64 22.22
N LYS A 776 -9.45 -19.75 22.52
CA LYS A 776 -8.05 -19.92 22.12
C LYS A 776 -7.99 -20.08 20.59
N LEU A 777 -6.99 -19.45 19.96
CA LEU A 777 -6.73 -19.53 18.51
C LEU A 777 -6.56 -20.97 18.03
#